data_AF-A0A6L6PEU5-F1
#
_entry.id   AF-A0A6L6PEU5-F1
#
_cell.length_a   1.000
_cell.length_b   1.000
_cell.length_c   1.000
_cell.angle_alpha   90.00
_cell.angle_beta   90.00
_cell.angle_gamma   90.00
#
_symmetry.space_group_name_H-M   'P 1'
#
loop_
_entity.id
_entity.type
_entity.pdbx_description
1 polymer ?
#
loop_
_entity_poly.entity_id
_entity_poly.type
_entity_poly.pdbx_seq_one_letter_code
_entity_poly.pdbx_strand_id
1 'polypeptide(L)'
;MNFKSVWLIVLTMLMAIAHASAANVNFNGGAVASCTLSGSTYSCTGGLSMGATDVVVIASGYTVVMTSFAPSYNQGLTISGTGALQTSGNLDLSGINPANISTGGATLTAGGSFTLGSSTTINGSVVAASINTNSGDTITGSVTVSGLADLGSAIKINGNLNAGSVKTNSPGTISGSITANTTIAIGSGVTVGGNISGTTITTNSPVTLKGNVTASTSFTLASGSTVTGNISAPTVTLNASSSTVTGSISATGALDIGSGNTVNGAVGAGSLTMRASGATINGATTISGDVDMGSGTVINGDLSARNVTTHASGAVINGNAAVNAIYIDWGDSVTKTITCTGPGAVGCSCVTRADSNYHPICGAAPPAVPHHFQINHGGTGLTCQPQTVTVTACANAACTAPNFTSNVDVTLLPGGKTFTITGGVNSAASVQSKDAGTFALSASATGVSNASTCLNSGSGSGAACDMTFSGTGLTVTGSNHISMASGALVTIQALTSSSSAPSCIPLVSNQTVNIDMACSYQNPASGSAQVGIGAKSASCGANAYGGTVSVPFTFDANGLASAALQYADVGKVGLKATYTTSSLSATGSGDFIAAPDKFLIKAVSAAASIGTAVPAKAPADIFARAGEAFTLTVTAVNRSGNPTPNFGKESTASRVKFTPSINNPAEVPVPSGTGSSGNLWYDAIALTFNGGIGSTSASFDNVGYLKLTAALDDGGSAAMPYYLGVPLSAFQTSGTQFVSRFIPDHFDTALMTADEIKKVATNTHLSCASLGDSINPCKYTGAGDTFVHSRQAFFVKVLAYNRAGALTTNYFGTLAKVIGITAMSGKGGDTPVNAASDAITWSRGNNAVRFTFPTDTSTGFVPGIGLLTIPAPGDSANLPAFKFAQAYPDKDVLPATIYLRATDEDGVSSKRTVAADSVEAPLVVVSGRLMVANGYGSPRSALPVNVTAQYYLPAGYVFNPLASGSGIDKVSSYIKFSNCQKKVSTDSCPSALTDSNAVLTVTNGIGKFMLAAPVPVTGVVSTDIRLIDTSGVDLIPFLPSTSGRETFGLYRSGPVIYTREVF
;
A
#
# COMPACT_ATOMS: atom_id res chain seq x y z
N MET A 1 -19.62 57.67 67.32
CA MET A 1 -19.26 56.29 66.92
C MET A 1 -19.11 56.29 65.41
N ASN A 2 -17.87 56.17 64.91
CA ASN A 2 -17.49 56.61 63.57
C ASN A 2 -17.51 55.48 62.54
N PHE A 3 -18.27 55.71 61.46
CA PHE A 3 -18.46 54.94 60.23
C PHE A 3 -17.19 54.71 59.36
N LYS A 4 -15.98 54.93 59.90
CA LYS A 4 -14.72 54.84 59.12
C LYS A 4 -14.07 53.45 59.13
N SER A 5 -14.48 52.54 60.01
CA SER A 5 -13.79 51.24 60.19
C SER A 5 -14.35 50.10 59.34
N VAL A 6 -15.54 50.23 58.76
CA VAL A 6 -16.17 49.16 57.97
C VAL A 6 -15.69 49.17 56.51
N TRP A 7 -15.41 50.35 55.94
CA TRP A 7 -14.87 50.46 54.58
C TRP A 7 -13.42 49.98 54.46
N LEU A 8 -12.62 50.09 55.53
CA LEU A 8 -11.23 49.63 55.50
C LEU A 8 -11.15 48.10 55.53
N ILE A 9 -12.07 47.42 56.24
CA ILE A 9 -12.08 45.94 56.34
C ILE A 9 -12.59 45.31 55.03
N VAL A 10 -13.60 45.90 54.38
CA VAL A 10 -14.08 45.42 53.07
C VAL A 10 -13.05 45.71 51.96
N LEU A 11 -12.30 46.81 52.03
CA LEU A 11 -11.22 47.10 51.08
C LEU A 11 -9.98 46.21 51.32
N THR A 12 -9.67 45.80 52.57
CA THR A 12 -8.61 44.81 52.84
C THR A 12 -9.02 43.37 52.54
N MET A 13 -10.31 43.01 52.63
CA MET A 13 -10.79 41.69 52.18
C MET A 13 -10.92 41.58 50.66
N LEU A 14 -11.10 42.69 49.93
CA LEU A 14 -10.97 42.68 48.46
C LEU A 14 -9.51 42.68 47.97
N MET A 15 -8.54 43.09 48.79
CA MET A 15 -7.09 43.05 48.44
C MET A 15 -6.38 41.77 48.92
N ALA A 16 -7.02 40.90 49.70
CA ALA A 16 -6.46 39.64 50.20
C ALA A 16 -6.87 38.42 49.35
N ILE A 17 -7.12 38.61 48.06
CA ILE A 17 -7.08 37.49 47.11
C ILE A 17 -5.60 37.19 46.89
N ALA A 18 -5.08 36.21 47.65
CA ALA A 18 -3.81 35.59 47.31
C ALA A 18 -3.90 35.18 45.84
N HIS A 19 -3.10 35.86 45.00
CA HIS A 19 -3.00 35.52 43.61
C HIS A 19 -2.48 34.09 43.58
N ALA A 20 -3.34 33.13 43.22
CA ALA A 20 -2.91 31.78 42.90
C ALA A 20 -2.00 31.93 41.67
N SER A 21 -0.70 32.03 41.91
CA SER A 21 0.32 32.04 40.87
C SER A 21 0.20 30.76 40.07
N ALA A 22 0.07 30.88 38.75
CA ALA A 22 0.17 29.73 37.84
C ALA A 22 1.45 28.93 38.15
N ALA A 23 1.32 27.62 38.36
CA ALA A 23 2.47 26.72 38.49
C ALA A 23 2.70 25.99 37.15
N ASN A 24 3.95 25.97 36.69
CA ASN A 24 4.32 25.23 35.49
C ASN A 24 4.62 23.78 35.85
N VAL A 25 3.95 22.83 35.20
CA VAL A 25 4.31 21.42 35.19
C VAL A 25 5.35 21.19 34.10
N ASN A 26 6.63 21.24 34.48
CA ASN A 26 7.75 21.22 33.55
C ASN A 26 8.26 19.79 33.28
N PHE A 27 8.15 19.38 32.02
CA PHE A 27 8.70 18.15 31.46
C PHE A 27 10.02 18.45 30.73
N ASN A 28 11.09 18.66 31.50
CA ASN A 28 12.40 19.13 31.02
C ASN A 28 13.59 18.28 31.53
N GLY A 29 13.33 17.04 31.93
CA GLY A 29 14.27 16.15 32.62
C GLY A 29 14.10 16.12 34.14
N GLY A 30 13.33 17.04 34.72
CA GLY A 30 12.96 17.04 36.14
C GLY A 30 11.84 16.05 36.48
N ALA A 31 11.71 15.72 37.77
CA ALA A 31 10.61 14.88 38.26
C ALA A 31 9.27 15.66 38.24
N VAL A 32 8.21 15.01 37.77
CA VAL A 32 6.85 15.57 37.69
C VAL A 32 5.89 14.68 38.48
N ALA A 33 5.05 15.28 39.33
CA ALA A 33 4.10 14.53 40.14
C ALA A 33 3.10 13.75 39.25
N SER A 34 2.85 12.49 39.58
CA SER A 34 1.98 11.56 38.82
C SER A 34 2.48 11.16 37.42
N CYS A 35 3.73 11.49 37.06
CA CYS A 35 4.35 11.07 35.80
C CYS A 35 5.71 10.41 36.05
N THR A 36 6.00 9.33 35.33
CA THR A 36 7.31 8.66 35.36
C THR A 36 8.15 9.11 34.17
N LEU A 37 9.42 9.44 34.38
CA LEU A 37 10.36 9.78 33.28
C LEU A 37 11.25 8.58 32.97
N SER A 38 11.23 8.10 31.74
CA SER A 38 12.13 7.06 31.21
C SER A 38 12.84 7.58 29.96
N GLY A 39 14.16 7.77 30.04
CA GLY A 39 14.94 8.43 28.99
C GLY A 39 14.46 9.87 28.79
N SER A 40 13.89 10.16 27.62
CA SER A 40 13.25 11.44 27.34
C SER A 40 11.71 11.36 27.27
N THR A 41 11.10 10.22 27.64
CA THR A 41 9.65 10.06 27.61
C THR A 41 9.06 10.07 29.01
N TYR A 42 8.11 10.98 29.25
CA TYR A 42 7.27 11.03 30.43
C TYR A 42 5.98 10.25 30.20
N SER A 43 5.68 9.27 31.05
CA SER A 43 4.40 8.55 31.04
C SER A 43 3.53 9.04 32.20
N CYS A 44 2.41 9.69 31.86
CA CYS A 44 1.44 10.26 32.79
C CYS A 44 0.12 9.48 32.75
N THR A 45 0.18 8.17 33.00
CA THR A 45 -0.97 7.25 32.84
C THR A 45 -2.10 7.45 33.85
N GLY A 46 -1.80 8.04 35.02
CA GLY A 46 -2.77 8.44 36.04
C GLY A 46 -3.46 9.79 35.76
N GLY A 47 -3.13 10.45 34.64
CA GLY A 47 -3.53 11.82 34.36
C GLY A 47 -2.67 12.85 35.07
N LEU A 48 -2.84 14.11 34.66
CA LEU A 48 -2.15 15.25 35.25
C LEU A 48 -3.10 15.97 36.20
N SER A 49 -2.74 16.05 37.49
CA SER A 49 -3.45 16.93 38.41
C SER A 49 -2.99 18.36 38.15
N MET A 50 -3.83 19.12 37.47
CA MET A 50 -3.58 20.51 37.15
C MET A 50 -4.50 21.39 38.00
N GLY A 51 -3.93 22.32 38.74
CA GLY A 51 -4.65 23.43 39.35
C GLY A 51 -5.35 24.29 38.29
N ALA A 52 -6.21 25.21 38.74
CA ALA A 52 -7.07 25.97 37.85
C ALA A 52 -6.30 26.81 36.80
N THR A 53 -5.05 27.18 37.08
CA THR A 53 -4.21 28.07 36.24
C THR A 53 -2.88 27.44 35.81
N ASP A 54 -2.73 26.12 35.92
CA ASP A 54 -1.44 25.46 35.69
C ASP A 54 -1.13 25.28 34.20
N VAL A 55 0.16 25.28 33.86
CA VAL A 55 0.65 25.15 32.48
C VAL A 55 1.53 23.92 32.33
N VAL A 56 1.20 23.02 31.41
CA VAL A 56 2.07 21.90 31.01
C VAL A 56 3.15 22.42 30.07
N VAL A 57 4.42 22.24 30.41
CA VAL A 57 5.55 22.69 29.59
C VAL A 57 6.43 21.51 29.21
N ILE A 58 6.47 21.13 27.94
CA ILE A 58 7.26 20.04 27.37
C ILE A 58 8.47 20.59 26.65
N ALA A 59 9.67 20.29 27.16
CA ALA A 59 10.91 20.75 26.56
C ALA A 59 11.26 19.95 25.28
N SER A 60 12.13 20.51 24.44
CA SER A 60 12.61 19.85 23.23
C SER A 60 13.29 18.52 23.54
N GLY A 61 13.03 17.51 22.70
CA GLY A 61 13.56 16.16 22.87
C GLY A 61 12.77 15.27 23.84
N TYR A 62 11.79 15.82 24.57
CA TYR A 62 10.97 15.07 25.51
C TYR A 62 9.57 14.76 24.97
N THR A 63 9.08 13.54 25.19
CA THR A 63 7.73 13.11 24.80
C THR A 63 6.88 12.89 26.05
N VAL A 64 5.66 13.41 26.10
CA VAL A 64 4.68 13.09 27.15
C VAL A 64 3.64 12.14 26.58
N VAL A 65 3.44 11.00 27.23
CA VAL A 65 2.45 9.99 26.85
C VAL A 65 1.38 9.90 27.95
N MET A 66 0.11 9.97 27.57
CA MET A 66 -1.02 9.86 28.51
C MET A 66 -2.24 9.16 27.90
N THR A 67 -3.26 8.87 28.70
CA THR A 67 -4.48 8.19 28.23
C THR A 67 -5.40 9.15 27.48
N SER A 68 -5.67 10.30 28.07
CA SER A 68 -6.34 11.43 27.44
C SER A 68 -5.80 12.72 28.03
N PHE A 69 -5.95 13.83 27.31
CA PHE A 69 -5.58 15.16 27.80
C PHE A 69 -6.69 16.14 27.43
N ALA A 70 -7.28 16.77 28.44
CA ALA A 70 -8.40 17.69 28.30
C ALA A 70 -8.27 18.87 29.29
N PRO A 71 -7.36 19.82 29.05
CA PRO A 71 -7.19 20.98 29.92
C PRO A 71 -8.41 21.91 29.92
N SER A 72 -8.66 22.55 31.06
CA SER A 72 -9.70 23.56 31.26
C SER A 72 -9.24 24.96 30.83
N TYR A 73 -10.17 25.94 30.79
CA TYR A 73 -9.96 27.25 30.16
C TYR A 73 -8.72 28.01 30.62
N ASN A 74 -8.44 28.00 31.92
CA ASN A 74 -7.33 28.76 32.50
C ASN A 74 -6.00 27.98 32.54
N GLN A 75 -5.99 26.72 32.08
CA GLN A 75 -4.78 25.89 32.01
C GLN A 75 -4.01 26.15 30.70
N GLY A 76 -2.76 25.66 30.61
CA GLY A 76 -1.91 25.86 29.43
C GLY A 76 -1.16 24.62 28.96
N LEU A 77 -0.71 24.66 27.70
CA LEU A 77 0.14 23.67 27.05
C LEU A 77 1.23 24.40 26.25
N THR A 78 2.49 24.20 26.63
CA THR A 78 3.68 24.67 25.90
C THR A 78 4.52 23.47 25.50
N ILE A 79 4.88 23.33 24.22
CA ILE A 79 5.79 22.31 23.70
C ILE A 79 6.90 23.03 22.94
N SER A 80 8.16 22.78 23.28
CA SER A 80 9.31 23.42 22.64
C SER A 80 10.03 22.46 21.69
N GLY A 81 10.52 22.97 20.54
CA GLY A 81 11.33 22.21 19.58
C GLY A 81 10.73 20.85 19.20
N THR A 82 11.52 19.79 19.34
CA THR A 82 11.13 18.40 19.01
C THR A 82 10.35 17.67 20.11
N GLY A 83 9.87 18.38 21.14
CA GLY A 83 9.03 17.76 22.17
C GLY A 83 7.72 17.23 21.57
N ALA A 84 7.06 16.26 22.22
CA ALA A 84 5.84 15.66 21.69
C ALA A 84 4.81 15.36 22.78
N LEU A 85 3.53 15.36 22.42
CA LEU A 85 2.43 14.93 23.27
C LEU A 85 1.65 13.82 22.54
N GLN A 86 1.51 12.67 23.19
CA GLN A 86 0.86 11.49 22.64
C GLN A 86 -0.21 10.99 23.60
N THR A 87 -1.45 10.82 23.12
CA THR A 87 -2.53 10.20 23.88
C THR A 87 -2.91 8.85 23.28
N SER A 88 -3.19 7.83 24.11
CA SER A 88 -3.74 6.55 23.61
C SER A 88 -5.24 6.64 23.29
N GLY A 89 -5.94 7.60 23.91
CA GLY A 89 -7.33 7.98 23.65
C GLY A 89 -7.43 9.40 23.09
N ASN A 90 -8.39 10.18 23.57
CA ASN A 90 -8.68 11.51 23.03
C ASN A 90 -7.71 12.59 23.52
N LEU A 91 -7.37 13.51 22.63
CA LEU A 91 -6.63 14.74 22.93
C LEU A 91 -7.56 15.92 22.64
N ASP A 92 -8.12 16.51 23.68
CA ASP A 92 -9.17 17.53 23.61
C ASP A 92 -8.65 18.88 24.10
N LEU A 93 -8.29 19.74 23.16
CA LEU A 93 -7.86 21.11 23.40
C LEU A 93 -9.01 22.10 23.20
N SER A 94 -10.27 21.66 23.22
CA SER A 94 -11.41 22.56 23.05
C SER A 94 -11.74 23.40 24.28
N GLY A 95 -11.36 22.91 25.46
CA GLY A 95 -11.62 23.58 26.74
C GLY A 95 -10.63 24.66 27.12
N ILE A 96 -9.46 24.74 26.48
CA ILE A 96 -8.32 25.59 26.88
C ILE A 96 -8.37 26.97 26.20
N ASN A 97 -7.89 28.02 26.87
CA ASN A 97 -7.71 29.31 26.24
C ASN A 97 -6.63 29.21 25.13
N PRO A 98 -6.92 29.58 23.87
CA PRO A 98 -5.95 29.47 22.76
C PRO A 98 -4.63 30.20 23.01
N ALA A 99 -4.64 31.31 23.76
CA ALA A 99 -3.43 32.05 24.13
C ALA A 99 -2.47 31.24 25.02
N ASN A 100 -2.97 30.18 25.66
CA ASN A 100 -2.21 29.30 26.52
C ASN A 100 -1.69 28.05 25.78
N ILE A 101 -1.92 27.93 24.46
CA ILE A 101 -1.33 26.87 23.64
C ILE A 101 -0.12 27.43 22.88
N SER A 102 1.02 26.77 23.03
CA SER A 102 2.22 27.01 22.26
C SER A 102 2.86 25.68 21.89
N THR A 103 3.04 25.36 20.61
CA THR A 103 3.71 24.12 20.18
C THR A 103 4.89 24.43 19.25
N GLY A 104 5.98 23.68 19.36
CA GLY A 104 7.29 24.03 18.78
C GLY A 104 7.63 23.38 17.44
N GLY A 105 6.64 23.04 16.61
CA GLY A 105 6.82 22.22 15.41
C GLY A 105 6.64 20.71 15.63
N ALA A 106 6.21 20.33 16.83
CA ALA A 106 5.96 18.96 17.29
C ALA A 106 4.87 18.22 16.49
N THR A 107 4.93 16.89 16.45
CA THR A 107 3.76 16.08 16.04
C THR A 107 2.94 15.73 17.27
N LEU A 108 1.68 16.12 17.29
CA LEU A 108 0.72 15.71 18.33
C LEU A 108 0.01 14.44 17.85
N THR A 109 -0.08 13.43 18.71
CA THR A 109 -0.66 12.13 18.36
C THR A 109 -1.80 11.77 19.29
N ALA A 110 -2.93 11.32 18.75
CA ALA A 110 -4.06 10.82 19.51
C ALA A 110 -4.54 9.47 18.98
N GLY A 111 -4.57 8.43 19.81
CA GLY A 111 -5.14 7.14 19.44
C GLY A 111 -6.67 7.20 19.23
N GLY A 112 -7.33 8.22 19.80
CA GLY A 112 -8.74 8.55 19.60
C GLY A 112 -8.95 9.83 18.79
N SER A 113 -9.91 10.65 19.20
CA SER A 113 -10.19 11.94 18.55
C SER A 113 -9.24 13.04 19.00
N PHE A 114 -8.78 13.85 18.05
CA PHE A 114 -8.11 15.13 18.31
C PHE A 114 -9.12 16.27 18.16
N THR A 115 -9.40 17.00 19.23
CA THR A 115 -10.41 18.07 19.24
C THR A 115 -9.74 19.42 19.50
N LEU A 116 -10.04 20.44 18.68
CA LEU A 116 -9.63 21.82 18.92
C LEU A 116 -10.82 22.70 19.29
N GLY A 117 -10.52 23.75 20.05
CA GLY A 117 -11.45 24.83 20.36
C GLY A 117 -11.54 25.80 19.19
N SER A 118 -11.74 27.09 19.44
CA SER A 118 -11.72 28.11 18.40
C SER A 118 -10.43 28.92 18.48
N SER A 119 -9.89 29.37 17.33
CA SER A 119 -8.70 30.21 17.20
C SER A 119 -7.44 29.57 17.77
N THR A 120 -7.38 28.24 17.76
CA THR A 120 -6.28 27.45 18.29
C THR A 120 -5.18 27.30 17.25
N THR A 121 -3.93 27.60 17.62
CA THR A 121 -2.78 27.36 16.73
C THR A 121 -1.96 26.17 17.23
N ILE A 122 -1.91 25.12 16.42
CA ILE A 122 -0.97 24.00 16.54
C ILE A 122 0.15 24.24 15.54
N ASN A 123 1.29 24.71 16.03
CA ASN A 123 2.49 24.77 15.25
C ASN A 123 3.18 23.39 15.29
N GLY A 124 2.91 22.57 14.27
CA GLY A 124 3.16 21.13 14.29
C GLY A 124 2.23 20.31 13.39
N SER A 125 2.47 19.00 13.31
CA SER A 125 1.60 18.04 12.60
C SER A 125 0.65 17.32 13.56
N VAL A 126 -0.45 16.77 13.04
CA VAL A 126 -1.43 16.01 13.84
C VAL A 126 -1.59 14.61 13.25
N VAL A 127 -1.52 13.59 14.10
CA VAL A 127 -1.84 12.20 13.74
C VAL A 127 -2.92 11.69 14.69
N ALA A 128 -4.09 11.31 14.18
CA ALA A 128 -5.19 10.86 15.04
C ALA A 128 -6.09 9.78 14.41
N ALA A 129 -6.99 9.17 15.19
CA ALA A 129 -8.05 8.35 14.58
C ALA A 129 -9.09 9.22 13.87
N SER A 130 -9.43 10.36 14.45
CA SER A 130 -10.27 11.41 13.85
C SER A 130 -9.85 12.79 14.35
N ILE A 131 -10.22 13.84 13.61
CA ILE A 131 -9.99 15.22 14.03
C ILE A 131 -11.30 16.01 13.95
N ASN A 132 -11.56 16.83 14.97
CA ASN A 132 -12.65 17.78 15.04
C ASN A 132 -12.10 19.17 15.40
N THR A 133 -12.34 20.18 14.58
CA THR A 133 -11.88 21.55 14.82
C THR A 133 -13.06 22.51 14.83
N ASN A 134 -12.91 23.65 15.50
CA ASN A 134 -13.94 24.69 15.53
C ASN A 134 -13.52 25.87 14.65
N SER A 135 -13.77 27.12 15.08
CA SER A 135 -13.58 28.29 14.23
C SER A 135 -12.22 28.94 14.38
N GLY A 136 -11.49 29.14 13.28
CA GLY A 136 -10.24 29.92 13.24
C GLY A 136 -8.99 29.13 13.61
N ASP A 137 -9.07 27.81 13.67
CA ASP A 137 -7.93 26.98 14.04
C ASP A 137 -6.85 26.97 12.94
N THR A 138 -5.59 26.84 13.35
CA THR A 138 -4.43 26.79 12.46
C THR A 138 -3.53 25.62 12.84
N ILE A 139 -3.21 24.77 11.87
CA ILE A 139 -2.26 23.67 11.98
C ILE A 139 -1.14 23.93 10.97
N THR A 140 0.09 24.16 11.42
CA THR A 140 1.19 24.54 10.51
C THR A 140 1.81 23.35 9.77
N GLY A 141 1.56 22.12 10.23
CA GLY A 141 2.03 20.88 9.63
C GLY A 141 0.95 20.08 8.91
N SER A 142 1.23 18.80 8.67
CA SER A 142 0.29 17.89 8.02
C SER A 142 -0.69 17.27 9.02
N VAL A 143 -1.87 16.91 8.54
CA VAL A 143 -2.90 16.20 9.31
C VAL A 143 -3.09 14.82 8.70
N THR A 144 -2.89 13.77 9.49
CA THR A 144 -3.12 12.38 9.08
C THR A 144 -4.11 11.74 10.03
N VAL A 145 -5.27 11.36 9.53
CA VAL A 145 -6.28 10.63 10.31
C VAL A 145 -6.77 9.37 9.62
N SER A 146 -7.03 8.30 10.37
CA SER A 146 -7.56 7.06 9.76
C SER A 146 -9.05 7.14 9.44
N GLY A 147 -9.79 7.99 10.17
CA GLY A 147 -11.24 8.19 10.06
C GLY A 147 -11.60 9.56 9.48
N LEU A 148 -12.62 10.20 10.06
CA LEU A 148 -13.14 11.50 9.60
C LEU A 148 -12.24 12.65 10.07
N ALA A 149 -11.91 13.56 9.15
CA ALA A 149 -11.49 14.92 9.44
C ALA A 149 -12.69 15.88 9.31
N ASP A 150 -13.30 16.27 10.43
CA ASP A 150 -14.36 17.29 10.47
C ASP A 150 -13.72 18.64 10.83
N LEU A 151 -13.52 19.46 9.81
CA LEU A 151 -12.79 20.71 9.90
C LEU A 151 -13.75 21.89 10.01
N GLY A 152 -13.59 22.71 11.06
CA GLY A 152 -14.42 23.87 11.33
C GLY A 152 -14.13 25.06 10.42
N SER A 153 -14.78 26.19 10.70
CA SER A 153 -14.67 27.41 9.89
C SER A 153 -13.33 28.10 10.08
N ALA A 154 -12.89 28.87 9.09
CA ALA A 154 -11.61 29.57 9.05
C ALA A 154 -10.37 28.70 9.36
N ILE A 155 -10.47 27.37 9.19
CA ILE A 155 -9.37 26.42 9.38
C ILE A 155 -8.20 26.74 8.44
N LYS A 156 -6.97 26.66 8.94
CA LYS A 156 -5.74 26.77 8.14
C LYS A 156 -4.86 25.55 8.37
N ILE A 157 -4.57 24.79 7.32
CA ILE A 157 -3.62 23.66 7.35
C ILE A 157 -2.47 23.98 6.40
N ASN A 158 -1.26 24.16 6.92
CA ASN A 158 -0.06 24.47 6.13
C ASN A 158 0.74 23.21 5.69
N GLY A 159 0.06 22.05 5.65
CA GLY A 159 0.60 20.78 5.17
C GLY A 159 -0.45 19.96 4.40
N ASN A 160 -0.15 18.66 4.22
CA ASN A 160 -1.07 17.73 3.56
C ASN A 160 -2.16 17.25 4.53
N LEU A 161 -3.33 16.94 3.99
CA LEU A 161 -4.44 16.32 4.71
C LEU A 161 -4.69 14.90 4.17
N ASN A 162 -4.35 13.88 4.95
CA ASN A 162 -4.64 12.48 4.64
C ASN A 162 -5.72 11.95 5.60
N ALA A 163 -6.85 11.46 5.10
CA ALA A 163 -7.98 11.05 5.93
C ALA A 163 -8.71 9.80 5.40
N GLY A 164 -9.52 9.15 6.24
CA GLY A 164 -10.54 8.21 5.75
C GLY A 164 -11.63 8.93 4.95
N SER A 165 -12.08 10.08 5.47
CA SER A 165 -12.99 11.03 4.82
C SER A 165 -12.72 12.46 5.30
N VAL A 166 -13.07 13.45 4.48
CA VAL A 166 -12.86 14.87 4.80
C VAL A 166 -14.16 15.63 4.71
N LYS A 167 -14.43 16.46 5.70
CA LYS A 167 -15.48 17.47 5.70
C LYS A 167 -14.87 18.78 6.17
N THR A 168 -15.09 19.86 5.43
CA THR A 168 -14.68 21.21 5.85
C THR A 168 -15.89 22.12 5.92
N ASN A 169 -15.89 23.01 6.90
CA ASN A 169 -16.80 24.15 6.97
C ASN A 169 -16.17 25.36 6.27
N SER A 170 -16.79 26.53 6.41
CA SER A 170 -16.49 27.72 5.61
C SER A 170 -16.08 28.93 6.45
N PRO A 171 -15.13 29.79 6.00
CA PRO A 171 -14.12 29.57 4.94
C PRO A 171 -12.96 28.68 5.41
N GLY A 172 -11.89 28.49 4.63
CA GLY A 172 -10.70 27.75 5.10
C GLY A 172 -9.54 27.74 4.10
N THR A 173 -8.37 27.25 4.51
CA THR A 173 -7.20 27.07 3.63
C THR A 173 -6.45 25.80 3.96
N ILE A 174 -6.21 24.94 2.97
CA ILE A 174 -5.33 23.78 3.06
C ILE A 174 -4.25 23.97 2.00
N SER A 175 -3.03 24.29 2.41
CA SER A 175 -1.94 24.60 1.47
C SER A 175 -1.45 23.37 0.70
N GLY A 176 -1.49 22.18 1.31
CA GLY A 176 -1.03 20.93 0.72
C GLY A 176 -2.13 20.19 -0.03
N SER A 177 -1.84 18.92 -0.33
CA SER A 177 -2.77 18.02 -0.99
C SER A 177 -3.80 17.45 -0.01
N ILE A 178 -5.00 17.14 -0.50
CA ILE A 178 -6.03 16.39 0.22
C ILE A 178 -6.11 14.99 -0.39
N THR A 179 -5.93 13.96 0.42
CA THR A 179 -6.14 12.56 0.03
C THR A 179 -7.12 11.93 1.01
N ALA A 180 -8.20 11.36 0.48
CA ALA A 180 -9.16 10.62 1.28
C ALA A 180 -9.49 9.27 0.66
N ASN A 181 -9.71 8.26 1.51
CA ASN A 181 -10.12 6.92 1.04
C ASN A 181 -11.54 6.93 0.44
N THR A 182 -12.40 7.85 0.87
CA THR A 182 -13.82 7.91 0.47
C THR A 182 -14.25 9.32 0.05
N THR A 183 -15.10 10.00 0.83
CA THR A 183 -15.72 11.28 0.48
C THR A 183 -14.87 12.46 0.92
N ILE A 184 -14.78 13.48 0.06
CA ILE A 184 -14.25 14.81 0.37
C ILE A 184 -15.37 15.83 0.15
N ALA A 185 -15.84 16.46 1.22
CA ALA A 185 -16.81 17.55 1.19
C ALA A 185 -16.13 18.87 1.56
N ILE A 186 -16.01 19.77 0.58
CA ILE A 186 -15.32 21.06 0.73
C ILE A 186 -16.33 22.18 0.99
N GLY A 187 -16.21 22.86 2.13
CA GLY A 187 -17.04 24.01 2.50
C GLY A 187 -16.81 25.23 1.61
N SER A 188 -17.72 26.20 1.67
CA SER A 188 -17.57 27.45 0.93
C SER A 188 -16.39 28.28 1.43
N GLY A 189 -15.82 29.12 0.58
CA GLY A 189 -14.66 29.96 0.88
C GLY A 189 -13.38 29.18 1.17
N VAL A 190 -13.31 27.88 0.87
CA VAL A 190 -12.10 27.07 1.10
C VAL A 190 -11.14 27.16 -0.09
N THR A 191 -9.85 27.37 0.20
CA THR A 191 -8.76 27.28 -0.77
C THR A 191 -7.92 26.03 -0.53
N VAL A 192 -7.70 25.22 -1.57
CA VAL A 192 -6.80 24.06 -1.53
C VAL A 192 -5.61 24.29 -2.46
N GLY A 193 -4.39 24.21 -1.94
CA GLY A 193 -3.17 24.50 -2.69
C GLY A 193 -2.63 23.31 -3.50
N GLY A 194 -2.78 22.09 -2.98
CA GLY A 194 -2.29 20.86 -3.62
C GLY A 194 -3.36 20.08 -4.40
N ASN A 195 -3.01 18.85 -4.77
CA ASN A 195 -3.89 17.93 -5.48
C ASN A 195 -4.97 17.38 -4.54
N ILE A 196 -6.12 17.00 -5.11
CA ILE A 196 -7.25 16.45 -4.36
C ILE A 196 -7.59 15.08 -4.94
N SER A 197 -7.55 14.04 -4.10
CA SER A 197 -7.84 12.66 -4.50
C SER A 197 -8.81 11.99 -3.53
N GLY A 198 -9.90 11.44 -4.07
CA GLY A 198 -10.90 10.70 -3.29
C GLY A 198 -11.87 9.90 -4.18
N THR A 199 -12.89 9.29 -3.58
CA THR A 199 -13.94 8.59 -4.32
C THR A 199 -14.98 9.55 -4.87
N THR A 200 -15.60 10.32 -3.98
CA THR A 200 -16.62 11.32 -4.30
C THR A 200 -16.18 12.66 -3.73
N ILE A 201 -16.06 13.67 -4.59
CA ILE A 201 -15.61 15.00 -4.20
C ILE A 201 -16.73 16.00 -4.47
N THR A 202 -17.21 16.67 -3.42
CA THR A 202 -18.22 17.72 -3.51
C THR A 202 -17.70 19.01 -2.90
N THR A 203 -18.19 20.14 -3.40
CA THR A 203 -17.78 21.47 -2.94
C THR A 203 -19.03 22.32 -2.69
N ASN A 204 -18.89 23.35 -1.86
CA ASN A 204 -19.91 24.36 -1.58
C ASN A 204 -19.45 25.74 -2.10
N SER A 205 -20.37 26.57 -2.55
CA SER A 205 -20.03 27.79 -3.31
C SER A 205 -19.51 28.94 -2.44
N PRO A 206 -18.42 29.64 -2.83
CA PRO A 206 -17.41 29.29 -3.84
C PRO A 206 -16.16 28.63 -3.22
N VAL A 207 -15.41 27.81 -3.97
CA VAL A 207 -14.08 27.29 -3.56
C VAL A 207 -12.98 27.67 -4.54
N THR A 208 -11.71 27.60 -4.11
CA THR A 208 -10.53 27.73 -4.99
C THR A 208 -9.64 26.50 -4.87
N LEU A 209 -9.55 25.70 -5.93
CA LEU A 209 -8.76 24.46 -5.97
C LEU A 209 -7.57 24.65 -6.92
N LYS A 210 -6.35 24.69 -6.38
CA LYS A 210 -5.16 25.02 -7.17
C LYS A 210 -4.51 23.81 -7.87
N GLY A 211 -4.58 22.64 -7.25
CA GLY A 211 -4.05 21.40 -7.83
C GLY A 211 -5.05 20.64 -8.70
N ASN A 212 -4.62 19.48 -9.18
CA ASN A 212 -5.47 18.55 -9.94
C ASN A 212 -6.53 17.93 -9.02
N VAL A 213 -7.70 17.65 -9.57
CA VAL A 213 -8.81 16.96 -8.89
C VAL A 213 -9.01 15.60 -9.53
N THR A 214 -8.88 14.54 -8.74
CA THR A 214 -9.10 13.15 -9.18
C THR A 214 -10.14 12.49 -8.29
N ALA A 215 -11.29 12.14 -8.87
CA ALA A 215 -12.34 11.40 -8.17
C ALA A 215 -12.58 10.05 -8.86
N SER A 216 -12.62 8.95 -8.12
CA SER A 216 -12.87 7.63 -8.72
C SER A 216 -14.33 7.40 -9.10
N THR A 217 -15.27 8.22 -8.61
CA THR A 217 -16.71 8.11 -8.88
C THR A 217 -17.28 9.39 -9.46
N SER A 218 -17.23 10.50 -8.71
CA SER A 218 -17.79 11.76 -9.19
C SER A 218 -17.16 13.00 -8.56
N PHE A 219 -17.18 14.10 -9.30
CA PHE A 219 -16.79 15.43 -8.84
C PHE A 219 -17.91 16.45 -9.11
N THR A 220 -18.30 17.19 -8.07
CA THR A 220 -19.26 18.31 -8.17
C THR A 220 -18.61 19.62 -7.71
N LEU A 221 -18.44 20.54 -8.65
CA LEU A 221 -17.97 21.91 -8.40
C LEU A 221 -19.18 22.83 -8.16
N ALA A 222 -19.23 23.48 -7.01
CA ALA A 222 -20.27 24.45 -6.68
C ALA A 222 -20.04 25.78 -7.41
N SER A 223 -21.09 26.60 -7.44
CA SER A 223 -21.12 27.88 -8.14
C SER A 223 -19.99 28.84 -7.71
N GLY A 224 -19.56 29.71 -8.61
CA GLY A 224 -18.55 30.75 -8.38
C GLY A 224 -17.16 30.23 -8.04
N SER A 225 -16.90 28.93 -8.22
CA SER A 225 -15.66 28.30 -7.79
C SER A 225 -14.58 28.34 -8.87
N THR A 226 -13.32 28.30 -8.47
CA THR A 226 -12.17 28.26 -9.39
C THR A 226 -11.38 26.97 -9.23
N VAL A 227 -11.04 26.30 -10.34
CA VAL A 227 -10.12 25.16 -10.38
C VAL A 227 -8.99 25.46 -11.35
N THR A 228 -7.74 25.43 -10.89
CA THR A 228 -6.59 25.66 -11.78
C THR A 228 -5.94 24.40 -12.35
N GLY A 229 -6.04 23.28 -11.65
CA GLY A 229 -5.56 21.99 -12.15
C GLY A 229 -6.54 21.29 -13.08
N ASN A 230 -6.11 20.12 -13.58
CA ASN A 230 -6.94 19.23 -14.39
C ASN A 230 -7.97 18.51 -13.52
N ILE A 231 -9.13 18.20 -14.10
CA ILE A 231 -10.20 17.42 -13.46
C ILE A 231 -10.29 16.06 -14.14
N SER A 232 -10.27 14.98 -13.36
CA SER A 232 -10.51 13.61 -13.82
C SER A 232 -11.48 12.88 -12.90
N ALA A 233 -12.64 12.49 -13.45
CA ALA A 233 -13.65 11.70 -12.74
C ALA A 233 -14.64 11.07 -13.71
N PRO A 234 -15.26 9.90 -13.43
CA PRO A 234 -16.28 9.36 -14.33
C PRO A 234 -17.45 10.31 -14.59
N THR A 235 -17.90 11.04 -13.56
CA THR A 235 -18.94 12.08 -13.70
C THR A 235 -18.44 13.40 -13.14
N VAL A 236 -18.58 14.48 -13.92
CA VAL A 236 -18.23 15.83 -13.51
C VAL A 236 -19.44 16.75 -13.66
N THR A 237 -19.76 17.50 -12.61
CA THR A 237 -20.85 18.50 -12.63
C THR A 237 -20.31 19.84 -12.16
N LEU A 238 -20.51 20.88 -12.96
CA LEU A 238 -20.23 22.27 -12.59
C LEU A 238 -21.57 22.97 -12.33
N ASN A 239 -21.91 23.26 -11.08
CA ASN A 239 -23.16 23.93 -10.73
C ASN A 239 -23.19 25.35 -11.31
N ALA A 240 -24.39 25.81 -11.66
CA ALA A 240 -24.63 27.10 -12.30
C ALA A 240 -24.09 28.31 -11.51
N SER A 241 -23.65 29.35 -12.21
CA SER A 241 -23.15 30.67 -11.76
C SER A 241 -21.62 30.81 -11.72
N SER A 242 -21.00 31.14 -12.86
CA SER A 242 -19.67 31.78 -12.94
C SER A 242 -18.48 31.03 -12.30
N SER A 243 -18.50 29.71 -12.29
CA SER A 243 -17.32 28.90 -11.96
C SER A 243 -16.30 28.91 -13.10
N THR A 244 -15.00 28.88 -12.80
CA THR A 244 -13.93 28.86 -13.79
C THR A 244 -13.01 27.67 -13.58
N VAL A 245 -12.87 26.80 -14.59
CA VAL A 245 -11.86 25.74 -14.63
C VAL A 245 -10.80 26.15 -15.64
N THR A 246 -9.52 26.23 -15.27
CA THR A 246 -8.46 26.55 -16.24
C THR A 246 -7.71 25.34 -16.78
N GLY A 247 -7.71 24.22 -16.05
CA GLY A 247 -7.19 22.96 -16.54
C GLY A 247 -8.16 22.22 -17.47
N SER A 248 -7.69 21.12 -18.02
CA SER A 248 -8.49 20.22 -18.86
C SER A 248 -9.43 19.36 -18.01
N ILE A 249 -10.58 18.98 -18.59
CA ILE A 249 -11.56 18.09 -17.96
C ILE A 249 -11.57 16.77 -18.72
N SER A 250 -11.43 15.65 -17.99
CA SER A 250 -11.59 14.30 -18.50
C SER A 250 -12.68 13.55 -17.71
N ALA A 251 -13.84 13.35 -18.34
CA ALA A 251 -15.01 12.72 -17.74
C ALA A 251 -15.46 11.46 -18.50
N THR A 252 -15.02 10.27 -18.09
CA THR A 252 -15.26 9.03 -18.88
C THR A 252 -16.74 8.71 -19.10
N GLY A 253 -17.63 9.20 -18.23
CA GLY A 253 -19.09 9.04 -18.32
C GLY A 253 -19.81 10.29 -18.80
N ALA A 254 -19.92 11.32 -17.97
CA ALA A 254 -20.73 12.51 -18.28
C ALA A 254 -20.14 13.81 -17.69
N LEU A 255 -20.28 14.90 -18.45
CA LEU A 255 -19.95 16.26 -18.02
C LEU A 255 -21.20 17.16 -18.15
N ASP A 256 -21.67 17.72 -17.03
CA ASP A 256 -22.75 18.72 -16.99
C ASP A 256 -22.20 20.08 -16.55
N ILE A 257 -22.29 21.08 -17.44
CA ILE A 257 -21.82 22.45 -17.20
C ILE A 257 -23.04 23.35 -17.02
N GLY A 258 -23.28 23.76 -15.78
CA GLY A 258 -24.29 24.75 -15.43
C GLY A 258 -24.05 26.13 -16.06
N SER A 259 -25.08 26.98 -15.99
CA SER A 259 -25.09 28.30 -16.62
C SER A 259 -23.93 29.20 -16.15
N GLY A 260 -23.43 30.04 -17.06
CA GLY A 260 -22.39 31.05 -16.79
C GLY A 260 -21.00 30.51 -16.42
N ASN A 261 -20.78 29.19 -16.40
CA ASN A 261 -19.48 28.61 -16.07
C ASN A 261 -18.51 28.64 -17.27
N THR A 262 -17.21 28.73 -17.01
CA THR A 262 -16.16 28.77 -18.03
C THR A 262 -15.11 27.68 -17.81
N VAL A 263 -14.72 26.98 -18.88
CA VAL A 263 -13.62 26.00 -18.88
C VAL A 263 -12.55 26.47 -19.87
N ASN A 264 -11.31 26.75 -19.46
CA ASN A 264 -10.22 27.23 -20.33
C ASN A 264 -9.24 26.12 -20.79
N GLY A 265 -9.58 24.86 -20.59
CA GLY A 265 -8.80 23.70 -21.01
C GLY A 265 -9.53 22.83 -22.03
N ALA A 266 -8.85 21.78 -22.49
CA ALA A 266 -9.47 20.78 -23.35
C ALA A 266 -10.50 19.96 -22.57
N VAL A 267 -11.56 19.54 -23.25
CA VAL A 267 -12.64 18.74 -22.66
C VAL A 267 -12.73 17.39 -23.36
N GLY A 268 -12.65 16.31 -22.59
CA GLY A 268 -12.93 14.95 -23.03
C GLY A 268 -14.04 14.35 -22.18
N ALA A 269 -15.15 13.90 -22.77
CA ALA A 269 -16.20 13.24 -21.99
C ALA A 269 -17.01 12.16 -22.72
N GLY A 270 -17.70 11.31 -21.96
CA GLY A 270 -18.65 10.34 -22.51
C GLY A 270 -19.88 11.01 -23.12
N SER A 271 -20.50 11.95 -22.41
CA SER A 271 -21.52 12.89 -22.90
C SER A 271 -21.28 14.30 -22.34
N LEU A 272 -21.81 15.32 -23.00
CA LEU A 272 -21.69 16.72 -22.58
C LEU A 272 -23.06 17.41 -22.57
N THR A 273 -23.39 18.07 -21.47
CA THR A 273 -24.52 19.01 -21.38
C THR A 273 -24.00 20.38 -20.98
N MET A 274 -24.31 21.40 -21.77
CA MET A 274 -24.06 22.80 -21.46
C MET A 274 -25.40 23.49 -21.22
N ARG A 275 -25.68 23.85 -19.97
CA ARG A 275 -26.95 24.50 -19.60
C ARG A 275 -26.99 25.93 -20.12
N ALA A 276 -28.20 26.39 -20.45
CA ALA A 276 -28.45 27.71 -21.03
C ALA A 276 -27.89 28.87 -20.18
N SER A 277 -27.72 30.03 -20.79
CA SER A 277 -27.24 31.28 -20.19
C SER A 277 -25.72 31.31 -19.91
N GLY A 278 -24.90 31.15 -20.95
CA GLY A 278 -23.49 31.58 -20.93
C GLY A 278 -22.45 30.56 -20.49
N ALA A 279 -22.75 29.25 -20.50
CA ALA A 279 -21.71 28.24 -20.29
C ALA A 279 -20.69 28.26 -21.46
N THR A 280 -19.40 28.31 -21.15
CA THR A 280 -18.32 28.51 -22.13
C THR A 280 -17.20 27.49 -21.98
N ILE A 281 -16.70 26.94 -23.10
CA ILE A 281 -15.48 26.12 -23.16
C ILE A 281 -14.48 26.83 -24.10
N ASN A 282 -13.28 27.14 -23.64
CA ASN A 282 -12.17 27.71 -24.39
C ASN A 282 -11.08 26.66 -24.63
N GLY A 283 -11.42 25.61 -25.38
CA GLY A 283 -10.51 24.52 -25.70
C GLY A 283 -11.13 23.51 -26.66
N ALA A 284 -10.30 22.62 -27.20
CA ALA A 284 -10.77 21.51 -28.02
C ALA A 284 -11.66 20.58 -27.20
N THR A 285 -12.78 20.16 -27.78
CA THR A 285 -13.83 19.38 -27.11
C THR A 285 -14.04 18.07 -27.86
N THR A 286 -13.76 16.93 -27.20
CA THR A 286 -13.90 15.58 -27.78
C THR A 286 -14.85 14.75 -26.94
N ILE A 287 -16.02 14.42 -27.49
CA ILE A 287 -17.10 13.73 -26.80
C ILE A 287 -17.38 12.41 -27.53
N SER A 288 -17.35 11.29 -26.83
CA SER A 288 -17.61 9.98 -27.47
C SER A 288 -19.10 9.75 -27.75
N GLY A 289 -19.98 10.43 -27.02
CA GLY A 289 -21.43 10.36 -27.13
C GLY A 289 -22.04 11.68 -27.58
N ASP A 290 -23.20 12.01 -27.02
CA ASP A 290 -24.01 13.15 -27.45
C ASP A 290 -23.68 14.44 -26.67
N VAL A 291 -23.92 15.57 -27.32
CA VAL A 291 -23.73 16.93 -26.81
C VAL A 291 -25.05 17.66 -26.85
N ASP A 292 -25.42 18.28 -25.73
CA ASP A 292 -26.62 19.11 -25.59
C ASP A 292 -26.21 20.53 -25.20
N MET A 293 -26.49 21.51 -26.07
CA MET A 293 -26.09 22.92 -25.92
C MET A 293 -27.32 23.81 -25.74
N GLY A 294 -27.55 24.27 -24.51
CA GLY A 294 -28.60 25.25 -24.22
C GLY A 294 -28.34 26.62 -24.85
N SER A 295 -29.35 27.48 -24.80
CA SER A 295 -29.29 28.88 -25.27
C SER A 295 -28.07 29.65 -24.73
N GLY A 296 -27.38 30.39 -25.60
CA GLY A 296 -26.29 31.29 -25.20
C GLY A 296 -25.01 30.60 -24.75
N THR A 297 -24.82 29.32 -25.06
CA THR A 297 -23.61 28.55 -24.71
C THR A 297 -22.54 28.65 -25.79
N VAL A 298 -21.25 28.57 -25.42
CA VAL A 298 -20.15 28.83 -26.37
C VAL A 298 -19.03 27.78 -26.28
N ILE A 299 -18.59 27.25 -27.42
CA ILE A 299 -17.35 26.45 -27.51
C ILE A 299 -16.35 27.20 -28.40
N ASN A 300 -15.32 27.77 -27.79
CA ASN A 300 -14.17 28.45 -28.40
C ASN A 300 -13.05 27.46 -28.75
N GLY A 301 -13.40 26.43 -29.52
CA GLY A 301 -12.47 25.39 -29.98
C GLY A 301 -13.15 24.42 -30.94
N ASP A 302 -12.38 23.48 -31.48
CA ASP A 302 -12.91 22.44 -32.34
C ASP A 302 -13.71 21.42 -31.50
N LEU A 303 -14.86 20.99 -32.01
CA LEU A 303 -15.75 20.01 -31.41
C LEU A 303 -15.74 18.72 -32.24
N SER A 304 -15.52 17.58 -31.59
CA SER A 304 -15.77 16.24 -32.14
C SER A 304 -16.79 15.53 -31.25
N ALA A 305 -17.92 15.09 -31.80
CA ALA A 305 -19.00 14.45 -31.04
C ALA A 305 -19.79 13.44 -31.87
N ARG A 306 -20.61 12.61 -31.22
CA ARG A 306 -21.55 11.73 -31.93
C ARG A 306 -22.71 12.55 -32.50
N ASN A 307 -23.56 13.10 -31.64
CA ASN A 307 -24.66 13.98 -32.03
C ASN A 307 -24.59 15.29 -31.23
N VAL A 308 -25.06 16.38 -31.83
CA VAL A 308 -25.15 17.70 -31.18
C VAL A 308 -26.58 18.23 -31.31
N THR A 309 -27.17 18.65 -30.20
CA THR A 309 -28.45 19.37 -30.19
C THR A 309 -28.21 20.76 -29.63
N THR A 310 -28.56 21.80 -30.38
CA THR A 310 -28.63 23.16 -29.84
C THR A 310 -30.08 23.54 -29.52
N HIS A 311 -30.27 24.39 -28.51
CA HIS A 311 -31.57 24.97 -28.17
C HIS A 311 -31.59 26.45 -28.50
N ALA A 312 -32.72 26.91 -29.06
CA ALA A 312 -32.88 28.26 -29.58
C ALA A 312 -32.29 29.36 -28.69
N SER A 313 -31.69 30.36 -29.35
CA SER A 313 -31.17 31.62 -28.84
C SER A 313 -29.69 31.60 -28.44
N GLY A 314 -28.79 31.46 -29.42
CA GLY A 314 -27.41 31.97 -29.33
C GLY A 314 -26.35 30.97 -28.87
N ALA A 315 -26.55 29.67 -29.06
CA ALA A 315 -25.49 28.67 -28.90
C ALA A 315 -24.48 28.77 -30.05
N VAL A 316 -23.18 28.85 -29.73
CA VAL A 316 -22.13 29.11 -30.73
C VAL A 316 -20.95 28.14 -30.58
N ILE A 317 -20.53 27.55 -31.70
CA ILE A 317 -19.26 26.83 -31.81
C ILE A 317 -18.31 27.68 -32.66
N ASN A 318 -17.28 28.25 -32.04
CA ASN A 318 -16.31 29.13 -32.69
C ASN A 318 -15.17 28.38 -33.43
N GLY A 319 -15.16 27.05 -33.36
CA GLY A 319 -14.24 26.17 -34.10
C GLY A 319 -14.92 25.32 -35.17
N ASN A 320 -14.21 24.29 -35.65
CA ASN A 320 -14.78 23.26 -36.51
C ASN A 320 -15.67 22.30 -35.70
N ALA A 321 -16.69 21.71 -36.32
CA ALA A 321 -17.54 20.71 -35.68
C ALA A 321 -17.56 19.42 -36.52
N ALA A 322 -17.03 18.31 -35.99
CA ALA A 322 -17.06 16.99 -36.60
C ALA A 322 -18.09 16.09 -35.90
N VAL A 323 -19.21 15.79 -36.57
CA VAL A 323 -20.43 15.23 -35.93
C VAL A 323 -21.21 14.28 -36.85
N ASN A 324 -21.91 13.29 -36.30
CA ASN A 324 -22.81 12.44 -37.09
C ASN A 324 -24.14 13.14 -37.43
N ALA A 325 -24.68 13.90 -36.47
CA ALA A 325 -25.88 14.72 -36.62
C ALA A 325 -25.76 15.98 -35.77
N ILE A 326 -26.21 17.13 -36.29
CA ILE A 326 -26.31 18.38 -35.54
C ILE A 326 -27.63 19.09 -35.84
N TYR A 327 -28.40 19.37 -34.78
CA TYR A 327 -29.59 20.23 -34.85
C TYR A 327 -29.20 21.66 -34.48
N ILE A 328 -29.40 22.60 -35.41
CA ILE A 328 -29.16 24.05 -35.24
C ILE A 328 -30.49 24.78 -35.15
N ASP A 329 -30.83 25.25 -33.96
CA ASP A 329 -32.06 26.01 -33.70
C ASP A 329 -31.89 27.52 -33.98
N TRP A 330 -32.93 28.32 -33.73
CA TRP A 330 -32.96 29.76 -34.03
C TRP A 330 -31.85 30.54 -33.32
N GLY A 331 -31.04 31.30 -34.08
CA GLY A 331 -29.97 32.15 -33.54
C GLY A 331 -28.67 31.42 -33.18
N ASP A 332 -28.56 30.11 -33.42
CA ASP A 332 -27.39 29.30 -33.11
C ASP A 332 -26.45 29.19 -34.32
N SER A 333 -25.16 28.94 -34.10
CA SER A 333 -24.18 28.89 -35.20
C SER A 333 -22.92 28.06 -34.93
N VAL A 334 -22.31 27.61 -36.03
CA VAL A 334 -20.93 27.11 -36.08
C VAL A 334 -20.17 28.07 -36.98
N THR A 335 -19.20 28.80 -36.44
CA THR A 335 -18.57 29.91 -37.17
C THR A 335 -17.55 29.46 -38.21
N LYS A 336 -17.00 28.25 -38.05
CA LYS A 336 -16.11 27.62 -39.04
C LYS A 336 -16.84 26.47 -39.73
N THR A 337 -16.18 25.32 -39.83
CA THR A 337 -16.56 24.26 -40.73
C THR A 337 -17.30 23.15 -40.00
N ILE A 338 -18.51 22.79 -40.47
CA ILE A 338 -19.20 21.57 -40.03
C ILE A 338 -18.80 20.40 -40.94
N THR A 339 -18.23 19.34 -40.36
CA THR A 339 -17.89 18.09 -41.04
C THR A 339 -18.82 16.99 -40.56
N CYS A 340 -19.67 16.52 -41.46
CA CYS A 340 -20.55 15.39 -41.19
C CYS A 340 -19.76 14.06 -41.23
N THR A 341 -19.70 13.32 -40.13
CA THR A 341 -18.92 12.08 -39.96
C THR A 341 -19.75 10.80 -40.03
N GLY A 342 -21.08 10.91 -40.13
CA GLY A 342 -21.99 9.77 -40.20
C GLY A 342 -21.91 9.01 -41.53
N PRO A 343 -22.32 7.72 -41.57
CA PRO A 343 -22.38 6.95 -42.81
C PRO A 343 -23.26 7.64 -43.88
N GLY A 344 -22.72 7.82 -45.09
CA GLY A 344 -23.44 8.46 -46.20
C GLY A 344 -23.52 9.99 -46.14
N ALA A 345 -22.71 10.64 -45.30
CA ALA A 345 -22.67 12.09 -45.19
C ALA A 345 -22.21 12.80 -46.48
N VAL A 346 -22.99 13.79 -46.94
CA VAL A 346 -22.66 14.64 -48.09
C VAL A 346 -22.98 16.09 -47.75
N GLY A 347 -22.00 16.98 -47.88
CA GLY A 347 -22.16 18.41 -47.58
C GLY A 347 -22.69 18.63 -46.15
N CYS A 348 -23.82 19.32 -46.04
CA CYS A 348 -24.52 19.58 -44.77
C CYS A 348 -25.55 18.50 -44.40
N SER A 349 -25.49 17.26 -44.91
CA SER A 349 -26.56 16.26 -44.70
C SER A 349 -26.80 15.89 -43.23
N CYS A 350 -25.83 16.10 -42.35
CA CYS A 350 -25.99 15.91 -40.90
C CYS A 350 -26.62 17.11 -40.18
N VAL A 351 -26.81 18.24 -40.87
CA VAL A 351 -27.35 19.48 -40.29
C VAL A 351 -28.87 19.50 -40.45
N THR A 352 -29.59 19.35 -39.35
CA THR A 352 -31.01 19.67 -39.25
C THR A 352 -31.16 21.07 -38.68
N ARG A 353 -32.06 21.91 -39.22
CA ARG A 353 -32.17 23.32 -38.78
C ARG A 353 -33.61 23.80 -38.61
N ALA A 354 -33.79 24.75 -37.71
CA ALA A 354 -35.01 25.55 -37.60
C ALA A 354 -34.82 27.02 -38.05
N ASP A 355 -33.60 27.57 -38.01
CA ASP A 355 -33.33 28.94 -38.45
C ASP A 355 -33.25 29.06 -39.98
N SER A 356 -34.07 29.92 -40.58
CA SER A 356 -34.03 30.20 -42.03
C SER A 356 -32.90 31.13 -42.45
N ASN A 357 -32.28 31.86 -41.52
CA ASN A 357 -31.28 32.89 -41.79
C ASN A 357 -29.83 32.41 -41.59
N TYR A 358 -29.62 31.26 -40.93
CA TYR A 358 -28.29 30.68 -40.77
C TYR A 358 -27.90 29.81 -41.98
N HIS A 359 -26.77 30.16 -42.59
CA HIS A 359 -26.18 29.41 -43.69
C HIS A 359 -24.94 28.66 -43.17
N PRO A 360 -25.04 27.36 -42.81
CA PRO A 360 -23.90 26.62 -42.30
C PRO A 360 -22.79 26.56 -43.34
N ILE A 361 -21.57 26.91 -42.94
CA ILE A 361 -20.37 26.60 -43.71
C ILE A 361 -20.04 25.15 -43.39
N CYS A 362 -20.62 24.24 -44.15
CA CYS A 362 -20.16 22.87 -44.09
C CYS A 362 -18.81 22.80 -44.78
N GLY A 363 -17.96 21.91 -44.29
CA GLY A 363 -16.74 21.58 -45.01
C GLY A 363 -17.11 21.21 -46.43
N ALA A 364 -16.12 21.31 -47.33
CA ALA A 364 -16.21 20.52 -48.53
C ALA A 364 -16.74 19.15 -48.09
N ALA A 365 -17.91 18.76 -48.64
CA ALA A 365 -18.49 17.45 -48.42
C ALA A 365 -17.31 16.48 -48.33
N PRO A 366 -17.23 15.57 -47.33
CA PRO A 366 -16.09 14.66 -47.18
C PRO A 366 -15.68 14.27 -48.59
N PRO A 367 -14.47 14.70 -49.02
CA PRO A 367 -14.24 15.11 -50.40
C PRO A 367 -14.85 14.03 -51.26
N ALA A 368 -15.80 14.39 -52.15
CA ALA A 368 -16.65 13.38 -52.83
C ALA A 368 -15.84 12.22 -53.43
N VAL A 369 -14.55 12.51 -53.61
CA VAL A 369 -13.44 11.69 -54.01
C VAL A 369 -12.22 11.98 -53.09
N PRO A 370 -11.35 11.03 -52.78
CA PRO A 370 -10.13 11.24 -51.97
C PRO A 370 -9.24 12.40 -52.48
N HIS A 371 -8.46 13.02 -51.58
CA HIS A 371 -7.47 14.02 -52.01
C HIS A 371 -6.43 13.38 -52.93
N HIS A 372 -5.87 12.25 -52.53
CA HIS A 372 -4.99 11.44 -53.36
C HIS A 372 -4.98 10.00 -52.82
N PHE A 373 -4.34 9.10 -53.56
CA PHE A 373 -4.09 7.74 -53.11
C PHE A 373 -2.62 7.60 -52.75
N GLN A 374 -2.35 7.10 -51.55
CA GLN A 374 -1.00 6.69 -51.15
C GLN A 374 -0.87 5.18 -51.33
N ILE A 375 0.04 4.75 -52.20
CA ILE A 375 0.29 3.34 -52.52
C ILE A 375 1.55 2.88 -51.80
N ASN A 376 1.43 1.99 -50.83
CA ASN A 376 2.57 1.29 -50.25
C ASN A 376 2.77 -0.05 -50.97
N HIS A 377 3.97 -0.24 -51.53
CA HIS A 377 4.32 -1.40 -52.34
C HIS A 377 5.75 -1.87 -52.07
N GLY A 378 6.00 -3.17 -52.31
CA GLY A 378 7.32 -3.80 -52.11
C GLY A 378 8.32 -3.61 -53.26
N GLY A 379 8.05 -2.72 -54.21
CA GLY A 379 8.97 -2.37 -55.31
C GLY A 379 9.11 -3.37 -56.47
N THR A 380 8.74 -4.64 -56.31
CA THR A 380 8.90 -5.67 -57.37
C THR A 380 7.68 -6.58 -57.50
N GLY A 381 7.44 -7.09 -58.71
CA GLY A 381 6.35 -8.01 -59.03
C GLY A 381 6.67 -8.99 -60.13
N LEU A 382 5.79 -9.96 -60.35
CA LEU A 382 5.87 -10.94 -61.43
C LEU A 382 4.84 -10.66 -62.53
N THR A 383 5.20 -10.86 -63.79
CA THR A 383 4.27 -10.57 -64.90
C THR A 383 3.07 -11.54 -64.97
N CYS A 384 3.24 -12.72 -64.38
CA CYS A 384 2.29 -13.82 -64.47
C CYS A 384 1.34 -13.95 -63.27
N GLN A 385 1.43 -13.07 -62.27
CA GLN A 385 0.50 -13.05 -61.13
C GLN A 385 0.28 -11.64 -60.57
N PRO A 386 -0.92 -11.34 -60.03
CA PRO A 386 -1.17 -10.09 -59.32
C PRO A 386 -0.26 -9.93 -58.09
N GLN A 387 0.19 -8.71 -57.82
CA GLN A 387 0.94 -8.34 -56.61
C GLN A 387 0.08 -7.51 -55.69
N THR A 388 0.06 -7.85 -54.41
CA THR A 388 -0.69 -7.11 -53.40
C THR A 388 0.02 -5.80 -53.05
N VAL A 389 -0.73 -4.71 -52.99
CA VAL A 389 -0.30 -3.39 -52.52
C VAL A 389 -1.31 -2.86 -51.51
N THR A 390 -0.85 -2.00 -50.60
CA THR A 390 -1.75 -1.29 -49.68
C THR A 390 -2.06 0.07 -50.26
N VAL A 391 -3.34 0.40 -50.43
CA VAL A 391 -3.77 1.72 -50.90
C VAL A 391 -4.55 2.42 -49.81
N THR A 392 -4.06 3.59 -49.42
CA THR A 392 -4.69 4.50 -48.46
C THR A 392 -5.38 5.62 -49.23
N ALA A 393 -6.67 5.83 -48.99
CA ALA A 393 -7.40 6.96 -49.50
C ALA A 393 -7.21 8.15 -48.55
N CYS A 394 -6.31 9.08 -48.92
CA CYS A 394 -5.94 10.19 -48.08
C CYS A 394 -7.01 11.28 -48.14
N ALA A 395 -7.51 11.72 -46.98
CA ALA A 395 -8.47 12.82 -46.91
C ALA A 395 -7.81 14.20 -47.08
N ASN A 396 -6.48 14.29 -46.87
CA ASN A 396 -5.70 15.53 -46.94
C ASN A 396 -4.35 15.29 -47.65
N ALA A 397 -3.64 16.39 -47.93
CA ALA A 397 -2.34 16.35 -48.63
C ALA A 397 -1.23 15.64 -47.85
N ALA A 398 -1.27 15.65 -46.51
CA ALA A 398 -0.27 15.01 -45.66
C ALA A 398 -0.53 13.51 -45.40
N CYS A 399 -1.69 12.99 -45.84
CA CYS A 399 -2.19 11.65 -45.53
C CYS A 399 -2.19 11.28 -44.03
N THR A 400 -2.45 12.26 -43.16
CA THR A 400 -2.61 12.03 -41.72
C THR A 400 -4.07 11.79 -41.36
N ALA A 401 -4.33 11.08 -40.25
CA ALA A 401 -5.68 10.78 -39.78
C ALA A 401 -6.52 12.07 -39.56
N PRO A 402 -7.85 12.02 -39.81
CA PRO A 402 -8.60 10.86 -40.32
C PRO A 402 -8.40 10.64 -41.85
N ASN A 403 -8.38 9.37 -42.28
CA ASN A 403 -8.39 8.99 -43.70
C ASN A 403 -9.80 9.12 -44.30
N PHE A 404 -9.93 8.99 -45.63
CA PHE A 404 -11.22 9.06 -46.31
C PHE A 404 -12.15 7.93 -45.88
N THR A 405 -13.35 8.24 -45.41
CA THR A 405 -14.21 7.26 -44.71
C THR A 405 -15.24 6.56 -45.60
N SER A 406 -15.62 7.19 -46.72
CA SER A 406 -16.59 6.61 -47.67
C SER A 406 -15.97 5.56 -48.59
N ASN A 407 -16.82 4.71 -49.17
CA ASN A 407 -16.38 3.74 -50.16
C ASN A 407 -15.93 4.46 -51.44
N VAL A 408 -14.76 4.10 -51.96
CA VAL A 408 -14.27 4.57 -53.26
C VAL A 408 -13.77 3.41 -54.09
N ASP A 409 -14.26 3.32 -55.32
CA ASP A 409 -13.77 2.36 -56.32
C ASP A 409 -12.53 2.95 -57.00
N VAL A 410 -11.40 2.29 -56.80
CA VAL A 410 -10.08 2.73 -57.24
C VAL A 410 -9.56 1.77 -58.30
N THR A 411 -9.19 2.31 -59.45
CA THR A 411 -8.50 1.58 -60.51
C THR A 411 -6.99 1.74 -60.34
N LEU A 412 -6.28 0.63 -60.18
CA LEU A 412 -4.82 0.59 -60.11
C LEU A 412 -4.19 0.24 -61.46
N LEU A 413 -3.11 0.93 -61.80
CA LEU A 413 -2.21 0.61 -62.91
C LEU A 413 -0.82 0.21 -62.37
N PRO A 414 -0.12 -0.74 -63.02
CA PRO A 414 -0.57 -1.53 -64.18
C PRO A 414 -1.60 -2.61 -63.79
N GLY A 415 -2.44 -3.01 -64.75
CA GLY A 415 -3.42 -4.10 -64.60
C GLY A 415 -4.87 -3.68 -64.69
N GLY A 416 -5.17 -2.40 -64.45
CA GLY A 416 -6.49 -1.80 -64.66
C GLY A 416 -7.58 -2.38 -63.77
N LYS A 417 -7.22 -3.08 -62.68
CA LYS A 417 -8.19 -3.68 -61.76
C LYS A 417 -8.79 -2.60 -60.87
N THR A 418 -10.10 -2.68 -60.70
CA THR A 418 -10.86 -1.81 -59.79
C THR A 418 -11.17 -2.56 -58.50
N PHE A 419 -11.01 -1.88 -57.35
CA PHE A 419 -11.34 -2.41 -56.02
C PHE A 419 -11.91 -1.29 -55.15
N THR A 420 -12.70 -1.66 -54.16
CA THR A 420 -13.31 -0.69 -53.22
C THR A 420 -12.43 -0.52 -51.98
N ILE A 421 -12.13 0.73 -51.61
CA ILE A 421 -11.57 1.07 -50.30
C ILE A 421 -12.73 1.39 -49.36
N THR A 422 -12.83 0.69 -48.23
CA THR A 422 -13.83 0.94 -47.17
C THR A 422 -13.12 1.33 -45.89
N GLY A 423 -13.52 2.43 -45.25
CA GLY A 423 -12.89 2.91 -44.01
C GLY A 423 -11.47 3.49 -44.20
N GLY A 424 -11.09 3.84 -45.44
CA GLY A 424 -9.90 4.63 -45.77
C GLY A 424 -8.63 3.87 -46.11
N VAL A 425 -8.56 2.56 -45.90
CA VAL A 425 -7.41 1.73 -46.28
C VAL A 425 -7.87 0.40 -46.87
N ASN A 426 -7.23 -0.05 -47.95
CA ASN A 426 -7.35 -1.41 -48.46
C ASN A 426 -5.96 -2.05 -48.58
N SER A 427 -5.69 -3.05 -47.74
CA SER A 427 -4.40 -3.77 -47.70
C SER A 427 -4.35 -5.01 -48.61
N ALA A 428 -5.36 -5.23 -49.44
CA ALA A 428 -5.51 -6.39 -50.33
C ALA A 428 -5.64 -6.01 -51.81
N ALA A 429 -5.44 -4.73 -52.16
CA ALA A 429 -5.47 -4.26 -53.54
C ALA A 429 -4.36 -4.93 -54.36
N SER A 430 -4.52 -5.06 -55.68
CA SER A 430 -3.49 -5.71 -56.51
C SER A 430 -3.20 -5.03 -57.82
N VAL A 431 -1.93 -5.07 -58.23
CA VAL A 431 -1.40 -4.59 -59.52
C VAL A 431 -0.82 -5.76 -60.31
N GLN A 432 -0.91 -5.71 -61.63
CA GLN A 432 -0.37 -6.75 -62.51
C GLN A 432 0.03 -6.15 -63.86
N SER A 433 1.24 -6.42 -64.34
CA SER A 433 1.63 -6.20 -65.73
C SER A 433 1.86 -7.54 -66.41
N LYS A 434 1.54 -7.70 -67.70
CA LYS A 434 1.94 -8.91 -68.47
C LYS A 434 3.31 -8.77 -69.13
N ASP A 435 3.81 -7.55 -69.24
CA ASP A 435 5.08 -7.22 -69.86
C ASP A 435 6.14 -6.98 -68.80
N ALA A 436 7.36 -7.46 -69.04
CA ALA A 436 8.47 -7.22 -68.15
C ALA A 436 8.96 -5.76 -68.29
N GLY A 437 9.20 -5.09 -67.17
CA GLY A 437 9.63 -3.69 -67.15
C GLY A 437 9.30 -3.00 -65.84
N THR A 438 9.79 -1.77 -65.70
CA THR A 438 9.44 -0.88 -64.59
C THR A 438 8.23 -0.05 -64.98
N PHE A 439 7.17 -0.15 -64.20
CA PHE A 439 5.93 0.58 -64.39
C PHE A 439 5.71 1.49 -63.19
N ALA A 440 5.36 2.75 -63.45
CA ALA A 440 4.94 3.66 -62.41
C ALA A 440 3.54 3.25 -61.93
N LEU A 441 3.41 2.98 -60.64
CA LEU A 441 2.13 2.72 -60.01
C LEU A 441 1.31 3.98 -59.99
N SER A 442 0.05 3.86 -60.38
CA SER A 442 -0.93 4.93 -60.23
C SER A 442 -2.27 4.34 -59.84
N ALA A 443 -2.96 5.04 -58.95
CA ALA A 443 -4.32 4.79 -58.56
C ALA A 443 -5.16 5.98 -59.02
N SER A 444 -6.27 5.68 -59.69
CA SER A 444 -7.23 6.66 -60.17
C SER A 444 -8.65 6.25 -59.78
N ALA A 445 -9.49 7.21 -59.47
CA ALA A 445 -10.92 7.00 -59.27
C ALA A 445 -11.68 8.18 -59.91
N THR A 446 -12.93 7.94 -60.30
CA THR A 446 -13.78 8.98 -60.92
C THR A 446 -13.84 10.21 -60.03
N GLY A 447 -13.39 11.35 -60.55
CA GLY A 447 -13.38 12.66 -59.88
C GLY A 447 -12.14 12.98 -59.03
N VAL A 448 -11.22 12.04 -58.78
CA VAL A 448 -9.91 12.33 -58.15
C VAL A 448 -8.97 12.89 -59.22
N SER A 449 -8.56 14.16 -59.10
CA SER A 449 -7.68 14.83 -60.08
C SER A 449 -6.20 14.91 -59.66
N ASN A 450 -5.86 14.60 -58.41
CA ASN A 450 -4.48 14.65 -57.92
C ASN A 450 -3.72 13.33 -58.22
N ALA A 451 -2.40 13.42 -58.33
CA ALA A 451 -1.51 12.28 -58.58
C ALA A 451 -1.42 11.33 -57.36
N SER A 452 -1.13 10.05 -57.61
CA SER A 452 -0.82 9.08 -56.57
C SER A 452 0.53 9.39 -55.92
N THR A 453 0.61 9.26 -54.60
CA THR A 453 1.89 9.22 -53.88
C THR A 453 2.20 7.76 -53.58
N CYS A 454 3.48 7.42 -53.46
CA CYS A 454 3.87 6.05 -53.19
C CYS A 454 4.92 5.98 -52.10
N LEU A 455 4.86 4.89 -51.34
CA LEU A 455 5.86 4.47 -50.38
C LEU A 455 6.43 3.16 -50.90
N ASN A 456 7.65 3.23 -51.45
CA ASN A 456 8.38 2.03 -51.83
C ASN A 456 9.06 1.47 -50.58
N SER A 457 8.52 0.38 -50.04
CA SER A 457 9.11 -0.36 -48.91
C SER A 457 10.17 -1.37 -49.36
N GLY A 458 10.38 -1.52 -50.67
CA GLY A 458 11.47 -2.31 -51.26
C GLY A 458 12.79 -1.54 -51.29
N SER A 459 13.91 -2.26 -51.20
CA SER A 459 15.28 -1.71 -51.10
C SER A 459 15.85 -1.10 -52.41
N GLY A 460 15.00 -0.57 -53.31
CA GLY A 460 15.41 -0.08 -54.63
C GLY A 460 15.49 1.45 -54.71
N SER A 461 16.56 1.98 -55.32
CA SER A 461 16.81 3.43 -55.51
C SER A 461 16.01 4.05 -56.68
N GLY A 462 14.77 3.61 -56.91
CA GLY A 462 13.90 4.11 -57.99
C GLY A 462 13.04 5.30 -57.55
N ALA A 463 12.23 5.86 -58.45
CA ALA A 463 11.21 6.83 -58.05
C ALA A 463 10.20 6.16 -57.11
N ALA A 464 9.59 6.91 -56.21
CA ALA A 464 8.79 6.36 -55.12
C ALA A 464 7.62 5.46 -55.58
N CYS A 465 7.12 5.63 -56.80
CA CYS A 465 6.04 4.83 -57.40
C CYS A 465 6.50 3.74 -58.37
N ASP A 466 7.80 3.56 -58.59
CA ASP A 466 8.30 2.60 -59.57
C ASP A 466 8.19 1.17 -59.03
N MET A 467 7.44 0.33 -59.75
CA MET A 467 7.37 -1.11 -59.48
C MET A 467 7.88 -1.89 -60.68
N THR A 468 8.86 -2.75 -60.46
CA THR A 468 9.46 -3.56 -61.53
C THR A 468 8.78 -4.91 -61.62
N PHE A 469 8.11 -5.18 -62.75
CA PHE A 469 7.54 -6.48 -63.08
C PHE A 469 8.55 -7.30 -63.88
N SER A 470 8.92 -8.46 -63.37
CA SER A 470 9.84 -9.39 -64.04
C SER A 470 9.08 -10.61 -64.55
N GLY A 471 9.55 -11.20 -65.64
CA GLY A 471 9.08 -12.51 -66.10
C GLY A 471 9.42 -13.64 -65.12
N THR A 472 10.40 -13.43 -64.24
CA THR A 472 10.92 -14.42 -63.28
C THR A 472 11.19 -13.80 -61.91
N GLY A 473 10.95 -14.56 -60.85
CA GLY A 473 11.00 -14.02 -59.49
C GLY A 473 10.79 -15.09 -58.42
N LEU A 474 11.18 -14.74 -57.20
CA LEU A 474 11.09 -15.61 -56.04
C LEU A 474 10.14 -14.98 -55.01
N THR A 475 9.20 -15.77 -54.48
CA THR A 475 8.48 -15.41 -53.26
C THR A 475 9.21 -16.03 -52.09
N VAL A 476 9.64 -15.22 -51.11
CA VAL A 476 10.39 -15.69 -49.94
C VAL A 476 9.58 -15.40 -48.68
N THR A 477 9.36 -16.43 -47.86
CA THR A 477 8.70 -16.26 -46.57
C THR A 477 9.50 -16.98 -45.49
N GLY A 478 9.78 -16.30 -44.39
CA GLY A 478 10.34 -16.91 -43.20
C GLY A 478 9.25 -17.16 -42.16
N SER A 479 9.27 -18.33 -41.52
CA SER A 479 8.32 -18.64 -40.45
C SER A 479 8.66 -17.85 -39.20
N ASN A 480 7.69 -17.14 -38.61
CA ASN A 480 7.83 -16.59 -37.27
C ASN A 480 7.95 -17.73 -36.25
N HIS A 481 8.90 -17.66 -35.33
CA HIS A 481 9.23 -18.78 -34.44
C HIS A 481 9.87 -18.35 -33.12
N ILE A 482 9.94 -19.26 -32.15
CA ILE A 482 10.78 -19.08 -30.97
C ILE A 482 12.23 -19.33 -31.37
N SER A 483 13.15 -18.47 -30.95
CA SER A 483 14.58 -18.60 -31.27
C SER A 483 15.11 -19.99 -30.90
N MET A 484 15.84 -20.61 -31.82
CA MET A 484 16.33 -22.00 -31.74
C MET A 484 15.25 -23.11 -31.66
N ALA A 485 13.96 -22.80 -31.86
CA ALA A 485 12.94 -23.84 -31.94
C ALA A 485 13.02 -24.61 -33.27
N SER A 486 12.74 -25.92 -33.22
CA SER A 486 12.64 -26.76 -34.42
C SER A 486 11.36 -26.47 -35.20
N GLY A 487 11.41 -26.66 -36.52
CA GLY A 487 10.23 -26.59 -37.39
C GLY A 487 9.97 -25.23 -38.04
N ALA A 488 10.80 -24.22 -37.76
CA ALA A 488 10.80 -22.99 -38.54
C ALA A 488 11.34 -23.26 -39.94
N LEU A 489 10.70 -22.69 -40.96
CA LEU A 489 11.08 -22.87 -42.35
C LEU A 489 11.26 -21.53 -43.05
N VAL A 490 12.22 -21.50 -43.98
CA VAL A 490 12.19 -20.56 -45.11
C VAL A 490 11.52 -21.27 -46.27
N THR A 491 10.46 -20.69 -46.81
CA THR A 491 9.83 -21.16 -48.04
C THR A 491 10.20 -20.24 -49.19
N ILE A 492 10.57 -20.84 -50.31
CA ILE A 492 10.87 -20.14 -51.56
C ILE A 492 9.99 -20.73 -52.64
N GLN A 493 9.22 -19.88 -53.31
CA GLN A 493 8.49 -20.26 -54.50
C GLN A 493 9.10 -19.57 -55.72
N ALA A 494 9.59 -20.37 -56.67
CA ALA A 494 10.25 -19.89 -57.87
C ALA A 494 9.27 -19.93 -59.05
N LEU A 495 8.94 -18.76 -59.59
CA LEU A 495 7.89 -18.60 -60.58
C LEU A 495 8.40 -17.90 -61.83
N THR A 496 7.89 -18.34 -62.99
CA THR A 496 8.14 -17.74 -64.30
C THR A 496 6.84 -17.55 -65.08
N SER A 497 6.80 -16.53 -65.92
CA SER A 497 5.77 -16.35 -66.93
C SER A 497 5.91 -17.36 -68.05
N SER A 498 4.79 -17.80 -68.60
CA SER A 498 4.71 -18.65 -69.80
C SER A 498 3.76 -18.04 -70.81
N SER A 499 4.05 -18.18 -72.10
CA SER A 499 3.12 -17.79 -73.18
C SER A 499 1.92 -18.74 -73.32
N SER A 500 2.02 -19.95 -72.75
CA SER A 500 1.01 -21.01 -72.85
C SER A 500 0.10 -21.15 -71.63
N ALA A 501 0.35 -20.40 -70.54
CA ALA A 501 -0.45 -20.47 -69.32
C ALA A 501 -0.84 -19.06 -68.82
N PRO A 502 -2.09 -18.84 -68.39
CA PRO A 502 -2.55 -17.54 -67.90
C PRO A 502 -2.07 -17.18 -66.48
N SER A 503 -1.43 -18.11 -65.77
CA SER A 503 -0.88 -17.96 -64.42
C SER A 503 0.60 -18.36 -64.38
N CYS A 504 1.35 -17.89 -63.37
CA CYS A 504 2.75 -18.28 -63.21
C CYS A 504 2.91 -19.80 -63.16
N ILE A 505 3.89 -20.30 -63.91
CA ILE A 505 4.33 -21.68 -63.84
C ILE A 505 5.61 -21.75 -63.00
N PRO A 506 5.97 -22.93 -62.47
CA PRO A 506 7.24 -23.14 -61.79
C PRO A 506 8.43 -22.76 -62.67
N LEU A 507 9.29 -21.86 -62.19
CA LEU A 507 10.57 -21.56 -62.86
C LEU A 507 11.54 -22.73 -62.75
N VAL A 508 11.49 -23.43 -61.63
CA VAL A 508 12.24 -24.64 -61.34
C VAL A 508 11.22 -25.68 -60.86
N SER A 509 11.23 -26.87 -61.43
CA SER A 509 10.28 -27.94 -61.11
C SER A 509 10.99 -29.27 -60.96
N ASN A 510 10.70 -30.00 -59.88
CA ASN A 510 11.25 -31.32 -59.56
C ASN A 510 12.79 -31.38 -59.63
N GLN A 511 13.46 -30.30 -59.25
CA GLN A 511 14.90 -30.15 -59.35
C GLN A 511 15.48 -29.49 -58.09
N THR A 512 16.73 -29.85 -57.78
CA THR A 512 17.50 -29.18 -56.74
C THR A 512 18.41 -28.14 -57.38
N VAL A 513 18.27 -26.88 -56.99
CA VAL A 513 19.11 -25.77 -57.46
C VAL A 513 19.65 -24.98 -56.28
N ASN A 514 20.79 -24.31 -56.49
CA ASN A 514 21.36 -23.42 -55.50
C ASN A 514 20.73 -22.03 -55.60
N ILE A 515 20.30 -21.49 -54.46
CA ILE A 515 19.76 -20.14 -54.32
C ILE A 515 20.70 -19.35 -53.41
N ASP A 516 21.13 -18.17 -53.85
CA ASP A 516 21.96 -17.29 -53.05
C ASP A 516 21.09 -16.51 -52.06
N MET A 517 21.29 -16.78 -50.77
CA MET A 517 20.54 -16.21 -49.66
C MET A 517 21.35 -15.15 -48.94
N ALA A 518 20.74 -14.03 -48.57
CA ALA A 518 21.31 -13.02 -47.68
C ALA A 518 20.30 -12.61 -46.61
N CYS A 519 20.77 -12.08 -45.48
CA CYS A 519 19.91 -11.60 -44.39
C CYS A 519 20.30 -10.20 -43.90
N SER A 520 19.36 -9.53 -43.22
CA SER A 520 19.53 -8.18 -42.65
C SER A 520 18.84 -8.08 -41.28
N TYR A 521 19.48 -7.41 -40.32
CA TYR A 521 18.82 -7.01 -39.08
C TYR A 521 17.92 -5.80 -39.36
N GLN A 522 16.63 -5.94 -39.07
CA GLN A 522 15.62 -4.91 -39.31
C GLN A 522 15.16 -4.27 -38.00
N ASN A 523 14.92 -5.11 -36.97
CA ASN A 523 14.58 -4.62 -35.64
C ASN A 523 15.01 -5.64 -34.56
N PRO A 524 16.10 -5.42 -33.79
CA PRO A 524 16.96 -4.23 -33.83
C PRO A 524 17.67 -4.05 -35.17
N ALA A 525 18.13 -2.83 -35.43
CA ALA A 525 18.85 -2.45 -36.65
C ALA A 525 20.24 -3.10 -36.82
N SER A 526 20.73 -3.79 -35.79
CA SER A 526 22.04 -4.45 -35.76
C SER A 526 21.98 -5.68 -34.85
N GLY A 527 22.94 -6.60 -35.02
CA GLY A 527 23.03 -7.85 -34.27
C GLY A 527 24.31 -8.60 -34.62
N SER A 528 24.49 -9.80 -34.03
CA SER A 528 25.66 -10.65 -34.30
C SER A 528 25.33 -12.11 -34.63
N ALA A 529 24.10 -12.57 -34.38
CA ALA A 529 23.68 -13.94 -34.66
C ALA A 529 23.49 -14.19 -36.18
N GLN A 530 24.11 -15.24 -36.70
CA GLN A 530 23.88 -15.69 -38.07
C GLN A 530 22.50 -16.36 -38.22
N VAL A 531 21.96 -16.37 -39.44
CA VAL A 531 20.74 -17.09 -39.78
C VAL A 531 21.11 -18.40 -40.47
N GLY A 532 20.75 -19.53 -39.86
CA GLY A 532 20.87 -20.85 -40.44
C GLY A 532 19.74 -21.10 -41.44
N ILE A 533 20.09 -21.51 -42.67
CA ILE A 533 19.17 -21.88 -43.75
C ILE A 533 19.64 -23.22 -44.32
N GLY A 534 18.92 -24.29 -43.99
CA GLY A 534 19.36 -25.66 -44.28
C GLY A 534 20.70 -25.97 -43.60
N ALA A 535 21.70 -26.40 -44.36
CA ALA A 535 23.04 -26.72 -43.86
C ALA A 535 24.04 -25.54 -43.93
N LYS A 536 23.55 -24.32 -44.17
CA LYS A 536 24.37 -23.11 -44.39
C LYS A 536 23.97 -22.01 -43.42
N SER A 537 24.89 -21.07 -43.19
CA SER A 537 24.69 -19.92 -42.29
C SER A 537 24.96 -18.61 -43.04
N ALA A 538 23.98 -17.71 -43.03
CA ALA A 538 24.06 -16.37 -43.61
C ALA A 538 24.46 -15.35 -42.53
N SER A 539 25.41 -14.47 -42.84
CA SER A 539 25.78 -13.36 -41.96
C SER A 539 24.96 -12.13 -42.30
N CYS A 540 24.22 -11.59 -41.34
CA CYS A 540 23.30 -10.48 -41.61
C CYS A 540 24.00 -9.13 -41.50
N GLY A 541 23.62 -8.19 -42.36
CA GLY A 541 24.07 -6.79 -42.28
C GLY A 541 23.16 -5.96 -41.37
N ALA A 542 23.68 -4.84 -40.87
CA ALA A 542 22.92 -3.86 -40.09
C ALA A 542 22.08 -2.98 -41.03
N ASN A 543 20.74 -3.04 -40.96
CA ASN A 543 19.80 -2.35 -41.84
C ASN A 543 20.05 -2.53 -43.36
N ALA A 544 20.85 -3.53 -43.73
CA ALA A 544 21.19 -3.86 -45.11
C ALA A 544 21.47 -5.37 -45.22
N TYR A 545 21.30 -5.94 -46.41
CA TYR A 545 21.61 -7.34 -46.61
C TYR A 545 23.13 -7.56 -46.55
N GLY A 546 23.55 -8.54 -45.74
CA GLY A 546 24.95 -8.94 -45.61
C GLY A 546 25.44 -9.79 -46.79
N GLY A 547 26.51 -10.55 -46.55
CA GLY A 547 27.07 -11.46 -47.56
C GLY A 547 26.10 -12.57 -47.96
N THR A 548 26.15 -12.96 -49.23
CA THR A 548 25.33 -14.05 -49.77
C THR A 548 25.94 -15.42 -49.43
N VAL A 549 25.07 -16.40 -49.18
CA VAL A 549 25.43 -17.81 -49.03
C VAL A 549 24.61 -18.66 -49.98
N SER A 550 25.25 -19.56 -50.73
CA SER A 550 24.58 -20.42 -51.69
C SER A 550 23.99 -21.65 -50.99
N VAL A 551 22.67 -21.81 -51.06
CA VAL A 551 21.90 -22.85 -50.35
C VAL A 551 21.16 -23.74 -51.36
N PRO A 552 21.30 -25.08 -51.30
CA PRO A 552 20.53 -25.97 -52.16
C PRO A 552 19.07 -26.04 -51.71
N PHE A 553 18.14 -25.80 -52.63
CA PHE A 553 16.70 -25.97 -52.45
C PHE A 553 16.16 -27.00 -53.44
N THR A 554 15.42 -27.98 -52.94
CA THR A 554 14.71 -28.97 -53.77
C THR A 554 13.29 -28.49 -54.03
N PHE A 555 13.01 -28.12 -55.28
CA PHE A 555 11.71 -27.61 -55.71
C PHE A 555 10.78 -28.75 -56.13
N ASP A 556 9.54 -28.70 -55.66
CA ASP A 556 8.48 -29.63 -56.04
C ASP A 556 7.92 -29.34 -57.44
N ALA A 557 6.85 -30.05 -57.81
CA ALA A 557 6.18 -29.85 -59.09
C ALA A 557 5.55 -28.45 -59.24
N ASN A 558 5.28 -27.74 -58.14
CA ASN A 558 4.70 -26.39 -58.10
C ASN A 558 5.77 -25.30 -57.94
N GLY A 559 7.06 -25.66 -58.01
CA GLY A 559 8.16 -24.71 -57.82
C GLY A 559 8.21 -24.15 -56.41
N LEU A 560 7.68 -24.88 -55.41
CA LEU A 560 7.83 -24.57 -54.01
C LEU A 560 8.97 -25.41 -53.42
N ALA A 561 9.86 -24.76 -52.68
CA ALA A 561 10.89 -25.40 -51.89
C ALA A 561 10.87 -24.84 -50.47
N SER A 562 11.35 -25.64 -49.52
CA SER A 562 11.54 -25.21 -48.14
C SER A 562 12.87 -25.68 -47.58
N ALA A 563 13.43 -24.90 -46.66
CA ALA A 563 14.61 -25.27 -45.90
C ALA A 563 14.41 -24.92 -44.43
N ALA A 564 15.05 -25.68 -43.54
CA ALA A 564 15.03 -25.40 -42.12
C ALA A 564 15.63 -24.02 -41.83
N LEU A 565 14.92 -23.22 -41.03
CA LEU A 565 15.35 -21.91 -40.56
C LEU A 565 15.80 -22.03 -39.10
N GLN A 566 16.97 -21.48 -38.78
CA GLN A 566 17.44 -21.37 -37.41
C GLN A 566 17.98 -19.97 -37.13
N TYR A 567 17.59 -19.40 -36.01
CA TYR A 567 18.11 -18.12 -35.56
C TYR A 567 18.25 -18.13 -34.04
N ALA A 568 19.44 -17.74 -33.56
CA ALA A 568 19.84 -17.89 -32.16
C ALA A 568 19.44 -16.71 -31.26
N ASP A 569 19.12 -15.57 -31.87
CA ASP A 569 18.77 -14.33 -31.17
C ASP A 569 17.32 -13.93 -31.48
N VAL A 570 16.89 -12.74 -31.09
CA VAL A 570 15.52 -12.25 -31.26
C VAL A 570 15.45 -11.03 -32.19
N GLY A 571 14.23 -10.69 -32.56
CA GLY A 571 13.90 -9.53 -33.37
C GLY A 571 13.37 -9.88 -34.76
N LYS A 572 13.20 -8.85 -35.58
CA LYS A 572 12.82 -8.94 -36.98
C LYS A 572 14.06 -9.01 -37.88
N VAL A 573 14.11 -10.02 -38.74
CA VAL A 573 15.21 -10.28 -39.67
C VAL A 573 14.67 -10.36 -41.10
N GLY A 574 15.25 -9.59 -42.01
CA GLY A 574 14.93 -9.65 -43.43
C GLY A 574 15.74 -10.73 -44.14
N LEU A 575 15.12 -11.39 -45.13
CA LEU A 575 15.71 -12.39 -46.02
C LEU A 575 15.68 -11.89 -47.46
N LYS A 576 16.73 -12.21 -48.24
CA LYS A 576 16.80 -11.98 -49.68
C LYS A 576 17.29 -13.25 -50.35
N ALA A 577 16.62 -13.65 -51.44
CA ALA A 577 16.98 -14.79 -52.27
C ALA A 577 17.30 -14.31 -53.69
N THR A 578 18.32 -14.88 -54.31
CA THR A 578 18.70 -14.61 -55.70
C THR A 578 19.04 -15.92 -56.40
N TYR A 579 18.45 -16.14 -57.57
CA TYR A 579 18.73 -17.27 -58.45
C TYR A 579 19.19 -16.71 -59.80
N THR A 580 20.44 -16.99 -60.17
CA THR A 580 21.01 -16.52 -61.44
C THR A 580 21.59 -17.68 -62.24
N THR A 581 21.36 -17.64 -63.56
CA THR A 581 21.99 -18.51 -64.56
C THR A 581 22.53 -17.65 -65.69
N SER A 582 23.17 -18.23 -66.71
CA SER A 582 23.72 -17.50 -67.85
C SER A 582 22.70 -16.67 -68.65
N SER A 583 21.39 -16.95 -68.52
CA SER A 583 20.33 -16.28 -69.28
C SER A 583 19.15 -15.82 -68.42
N LEU A 584 19.21 -15.96 -67.09
CA LEU A 584 18.06 -15.74 -66.21
C LEU A 584 18.48 -15.20 -64.84
N SER A 585 17.71 -14.25 -64.30
CA SER A 585 17.87 -13.74 -62.94
C SER A 585 16.49 -13.63 -62.27
N ALA A 586 16.34 -14.24 -61.10
CA ALA A 586 15.14 -14.15 -60.28
C ALA A 586 15.53 -13.75 -58.85
N THR A 587 14.88 -12.72 -58.31
CA THR A 587 15.13 -12.24 -56.95
C THR A 587 13.84 -12.21 -56.15
N GLY A 588 13.96 -12.31 -54.83
CA GLY A 588 12.85 -12.19 -53.88
C GLY A 588 13.32 -11.76 -52.51
N SER A 589 12.42 -11.22 -51.71
CA SER A 589 12.67 -10.83 -50.33
C SER A 589 11.50 -11.18 -49.44
N GLY A 590 11.79 -11.44 -48.17
CA GLY A 590 10.83 -11.73 -47.12
C GLY A 590 11.39 -11.37 -45.75
N ASP A 591 10.68 -11.69 -44.68
CA ASP A 591 11.17 -11.51 -43.32
C ASP A 591 10.63 -12.62 -42.39
N PHE A 592 11.16 -12.64 -41.17
CA PHE A 592 10.58 -13.37 -40.04
C PHE A 592 10.86 -12.62 -38.73
N ILE A 593 10.10 -12.97 -37.70
CA ILE A 593 10.29 -12.52 -36.33
C ILE A 593 10.62 -13.74 -35.45
N ALA A 594 11.66 -13.60 -34.65
CA ALA A 594 12.05 -14.57 -33.64
C ALA A 594 11.88 -13.99 -32.23
N ALA A 595 11.14 -14.69 -31.37
CA ALA A 595 10.90 -14.29 -29.98
C ALA A 595 11.71 -15.16 -28.99
N PRO A 596 12.02 -14.66 -27.78
CA PRO A 596 12.68 -15.48 -26.76
C PRO A 596 11.77 -16.64 -26.35
N ASP A 597 12.37 -17.76 -25.95
CA ASP A 597 11.61 -18.92 -25.48
C ASP A 597 11.00 -18.64 -24.09
N LYS A 598 11.86 -18.21 -23.15
CA LYS A 598 11.48 -18.00 -21.75
C LYS A 598 12.39 -17.00 -21.06
N PHE A 599 11.97 -16.58 -19.88
CA PHE A 599 12.78 -15.80 -18.95
C PHE A 599 13.38 -16.69 -17.87
N LEU A 600 14.67 -16.54 -17.61
CA LEU A 600 15.33 -17.09 -16.43
C LEU A 600 15.45 -15.99 -15.37
N ILE A 601 14.99 -16.27 -14.16
CA ILE A 601 14.97 -15.29 -13.06
C ILE A 601 15.97 -15.75 -11.99
N LYS A 602 16.81 -14.82 -11.53
CA LYS A 602 17.75 -14.98 -10.42
C LYS A 602 17.44 -13.89 -9.38
N ALA A 603 17.47 -14.25 -8.10
CA ALA A 603 17.26 -13.32 -7.00
C ALA A 603 18.41 -13.42 -5.99
N VAL A 604 18.98 -12.28 -5.58
CA VAL A 604 20.12 -12.24 -4.66
C VAL A 604 19.87 -11.20 -3.57
N SER A 605 19.85 -11.64 -2.31
CA SER A 605 19.83 -10.79 -1.11
C SER A 605 21.20 -10.84 -0.42
N ALA A 606 21.33 -10.14 0.71
CA ALA A 606 22.52 -10.25 1.56
C ALA A 606 22.66 -11.65 2.19
N ALA A 607 21.54 -12.34 2.45
CA ALA A 607 21.52 -13.62 3.16
C ALA A 607 21.55 -14.85 2.24
N ALA A 608 21.03 -14.74 1.01
CA ALA A 608 20.87 -15.89 0.12
C ALA A 608 20.89 -15.51 -1.37
N SER A 609 21.25 -16.49 -2.22
CA SER A 609 21.20 -16.36 -3.68
C SER A 609 20.39 -17.52 -4.27
N ILE A 610 19.28 -17.19 -4.93
CA ILE A 610 18.46 -18.11 -5.70
C ILE A 610 18.91 -18.06 -7.16
N GLY A 611 19.38 -19.20 -7.68
CA GLY A 611 19.82 -19.34 -9.08
C GLY A 611 18.68 -19.33 -10.09
N THR A 612 18.94 -19.77 -11.32
CA THR A 612 17.94 -19.83 -12.40
C THR A 612 17.21 -21.16 -12.50
N ALA A 613 17.66 -22.18 -11.77
CA ALA A 613 16.95 -23.45 -11.65
C ALA A 613 15.66 -23.24 -10.84
N VAL A 614 14.54 -23.71 -11.37
CA VAL A 614 13.22 -23.58 -10.72
C VAL A 614 12.94 -24.87 -9.95
N PRO A 615 12.92 -24.84 -8.61
CA PRO A 615 12.60 -26.02 -7.82
C PRO A 615 11.10 -26.33 -7.92
N ALA A 616 10.72 -27.58 -7.61
CA ALA A 616 9.32 -28.00 -7.59
C ALA A 616 8.50 -27.34 -6.45
N LYS A 617 9.19 -26.85 -5.41
CA LYS A 617 8.61 -26.13 -4.27
C LYS A 617 9.55 -25.00 -3.85
N ALA A 618 9.01 -23.95 -3.24
CA ALA A 618 9.82 -22.88 -2.68
C ALA A 618 10.79 -23.42 -1.62
N PRO A 619 12.09 -23.04 -1.63
CA PRO A 619 13.02 -23.43 -0.57
C PRO A 619 12.56 -22.88 0.79
N ALA A 620 12.85 -23.60 1.87
CA ALA A 620 12.41 -23.24 3.23
C ALA A 620 13.33 -22.23 3.95
N ASP A 621 14.54 -22.04 3.43
CA ASP A 621 15.56 -21.17 4.00
C ASP A 621 15.11 -19.69 4.03
N ILE A 622 15.72 -18.91 4.92
CA ILE A 622 15.45 -17.48 4.99
C ILE A 622 16.15 -16.80 3.81
N PHE A 623 15.37 -16.14 2.94
CA PHE A 623 15.91 -15.34 1.85
C PHE A 623 16.28 -13.93 2.30
N ALA A 624 15.34 -13.22 2.94
CA ALA A 624 15.54 -11.84 3.36
C ALA A 624 14.52 -11.43 4.43
N ARG A 625 14.77 -10.31 5.10
CA ARG A 625 13.79 -9.66 5.97
C ARG A 625 12.76 -8.88 5.15
N ALA A 626 11.54 -8.73 5.67
CA ALA A 626 10.48 -7.95 5.04
C ALA A 626 10.89 -6.47 4.89
N GLY A 627 10.84 -5.94 3.68
CA GLY A 627 11.31 -4.60 3.31
C GLY A 627 12.81 -4.51 3.04
N GLU A 628 13.57 -5.60 3.14
CA GLU A 628 14.97 -5.64 2.73
C GLU A 628 15.07 -5.63 1.20
N ALA A 629 16.04 -4.87 0.68
CA ALA A 629 16.30 -4.79 -0.74
C ALA A 629 17.10 -6.01 -1.22
N PHE A 630 16.74 -6.55 -2.37
CA PHE A 630 17.43 -7.62 -3.07
C PHE A 630 17.51 -7.32 -4.57
N THR A 631 18.49 -7.93 -5.24
CA THR A 631 18.65 -7.77 -6.70
C THR A 631 17.86 -8.85 -7.42
N LEU A 632 17.02 -8.43 -8.37
CA LEU A 632 16.40 -9.30 -9.36
C LEU A 632 17.14 -9.19 -10.69
N THR A 633 17.52 -10.34 -11.25
CA THR A 633 18.10 -10.44 -12.59
C THR A 633 17.22 -11.32 -13.43
N VAL A 634 16.89 -10.85 -14.64
CA VAL A 634 16.15 -11.61 -15.65
C VAL A 634 16.98 -11.76 -16.91
N THR A 635 17.01 -12.96 -17.46
CA THR A 635 17.70 -13.28 -18.72
C THR A 635 16.69 -13.82 -19.72
N ALA A 636 16.58 -13.16 -20.87
CA ALA A 636 15.79 -13.64 -22.00
C ALA A 636 16.61 -14.70 -22.76
N VAL A 637 16.14 -15.95 -22.80
CA VAL A 637 16.87 -17.06 -23.43
C VAL A 637 16.14 -17.65 -24.62
N ASN A 638 16.90 -18.20 -25.57
CA ASN A 638 16.38 -19.02 -26.65
C ASN A 638 16.07 -20.45 -26.17
N ARG A 639 15.53 -21.30 -27.06
CA ARG A 639 15.16 -22.70 -26.75
C ARG A 639 16.35 -23.54 -26.27
N SER A 640 17.58 -23.18 -26.66
CA SER A 640 18.81 -23.84 -26.21
C SER A 640 19.31 -23.34 -24.84
N GLY A 641 18.63 -22.37 -24.22
CA GLY A 641 18.99 -21.81 -22.92
C GLY A 641 20.06 -20.72 -22.96
N ASN A 642 20.49 -20.27 -24.15
CA ASN A 642 21.47 -19.20 -24.30
C ASN A 642 20.78 -17.82 -24.28
N PRO A 643 21.41 -16.77 -23.72
CA PRO A 643 20.89 -15.41 -23.77
C PRO A 643 20.63 -14.94 -25.20
N THR A 644 19.70 -13.99 -25.35
CA THR A 644 19.31 -13.36 -26.62
C THR A 644 19.74 -11.88 -26.64
N PRO A 645 20.97 -11.57 -27.10
CA PRO A 645 21.57 -10.23 -26.99
C PRO A 645 20.79 -9.07 -27.60
N ASN A 646 19.90 -9.33 -28.55
CA ASN A 646 19.05 -8.33 -29.19
C ASN A 646 17.81 -7.96 -28.37
N PHE A 647 17.43 -8.75 -27.37
CA PHE A 647 16.26 -8.47 -26.56
C PHE A 647 16.43 -7.16 -25.78
N GLY A 648 15.47 -6.26 -25.91
CA GLY A 648 15.48 -4.92 -25.31
C GLY A 648 16.25 -3.86 -26.13
N LYS A 649 16.76 -4.21 -27.31
CA LYS A 649 17.38 -3.26 -28.26
C LYS A 649 16.48 -2.88 -29.44
N GLU A 650 15.24 -3.35 -29.43
CA GLU A 650 14.27 -3.05 -30.48
C GLU A 650 13.94 -1.55 -30.52
N SER A 651 13.46 -1.05 -31.66
CA SER A 651 13.07 0.36 -31.86
C SER A 651 12.14 0.88 -30.77
N THR A 652 11.22 0.03 -30.32
CA THR A 652 10.54 0.13 -29.03
C THR A 652 11.02 -1.04 -28.19
N ALA A 653 11.93 -0.77 -27.25
CA ALA A 653 12.55 -1.80 -26.42
C ALA A 653 11.49 -2.66 -25.71
N SER A 654 11.59 -3.98 -25.88
CA SER A 654 10.72 -4.92 -25.17
C SER A 654 11.01 -4.90 -23.67
N ARG A 655 9.95 -4.94 -22.85
CA ARG A 655 10.05 -4.86 -21.38
C ARG A 655 9.57 -6.15 -20.72
N VAL A 656 9.86 -6.27 -19.43
CA VAL A 656 9.44 -7.41 -18.60
C VAL A 656 8.75 -6.90 -17.34
N LYS A 657 7.61 -7.50 -17.03
CA LYS A 657 6.85 -7.26 -15.80
C LYS A 657 6.92 -8.47 -14.89
N PHE A 658 7.17 -8.24 -13.61
CA PHE A 658 7.07 -9.26 -12.57
C PHE A 658 5.71 -9.20 -11.88
N THR A 659 5.07 -10.36 -11.79
CA THR A 659 3.83 -10.56 -11.02
C THR A 659 4.12 -11.50 -9.85
N PRO A 660 3.99 -11.04 -8.60
CA PRO A 660 4.18 -11.89 -7.43
C PRO A 660 2.95 -12.75 -7.14
N SER A 661 3.17 -13.98 -6.68
CA SER A 661 2.19 -14.84 -6.03
C SER A 661 2.74 -15.24 -4.66
N ILE A 662 1.93 -15.09 -3.63
CA ILE A 662 2.35 -15.17 -2.23
C ILE A 662 1.70 -16.39 -1.58
N ASN A 663 2.48 -17.18 -0.85
CA ASN A 663 2.01 -18.28 0.00
C ASN A 663 1.09 -19.31 -0.70
N ASN A 664 1.32 -19.60 -1.98
CA ASN A 664 0.53 -20.60 -2.71
C ASN A 664 0.65 -22.01 -2.06
N PRO A 665 -0.44 -22.57 -1.47
CA PRO A 665 -0.37 -23.80 -0.68
C PRO A 665 0.16 -25.03 -1.43
N ALA A 666 -0.07 -25.10 -2.74
CA ALA A 666 0.41 -26.21 -3.57
C ALA A 666 1.94 -26.19 -3.75
N GLU A 667 2.57 -25.04 -3.51
CA GLU A 667 3.95 -24.74 -3.91
C GLU A 667 4.87 -24.38 -2.72
N VAL A 668 4.32 -24.35 -1.49
CA VAL A 668 5.08 -24.11 -0.25
C VAL A 668 5.31 -25.39 0.58
N PRO A 669 6.38 -25.47 1.38
CA PRO A 669 6.74 -26.69 2.13
C PRO A 669 5.85 -27.07 3.33
N VAL A 670 4.85 -26.27 3.73
CA VAL A 670 4.16 -26.43 5.03
C VAL A 670 2.68 -26.03 4.91
N PRO A 671 1.72 -26.63 5.66
CA PRO A 671 0.30 -26.33 5.49
C PRO A 671 -0.05 -24.89 5.91
N SER A 672 -0.84 -24.24 5.05
CA SER A 672 -1.72 -23.09 5.32
C SER A 672 -1.17 -21.89 6.09
N GLY A 673 -0.63 -20.93 5.35
CA GLY A 673 -0.81 -19.51 5.64
C GLY A 673 -1.60 -18.89 4.48
N THR A 674 -2.85 -18.48 4.70
CA THR A 674 -3.75 -17.90 3.66
C THR A 674 -3.45 -16.42 3.38
N GLY A 675 -2.29 -15.92 3.82
CA GLY A 675 -1.92 -14.51 3.69
C GLY A 675 -1.46 -14.21 2.26
N SER A 676 -2.29 -13.49 1.50
CA SER A 676 -1.98 -13.02 0.14
C SER A 676 -1.59 -11.54 0.11
N SER A 677 -1.36 -10.94 1.28
CA SER A 677 -1.05 -9.51 1.38
C SER A 677 0.44 -9.24 1.20
N GLY A 678 0.77 -8.07 0.66
CA GLY A 678 2.14 -7.64 0.44
C GLY A 678 2.40 -7.22 -1.00
N ASN A 679 3.28 -6.24 -1.17
CA ASN A 679 3.65 -5.66 -2.44
C ASN A 679 5.12 -5.96 -2.74
N LEU A 680 5.36 -6.42 -3.97
CA LEU A 680 6.69 -6.40 -4.55
C LEU A 680 6.91 -5.02 -5.16
N TRP A 681 7.84 -4.26 -4.59
CA TRP A 681 8.32 -3.02 -5.19
C TRP A 681 9.60 -3.29 -5.97
N TYR A 682 9.71 -2.75 -7.18
CA TYR A 682 10.93 -2.75 -7.98
C TYR A 682 10.90 -1.57 -8.95
N ASP A 683 12.09 -1.11 -9.35
CA ASP A 683 12.20 -0.09 -10.38
C ASP A 683 12.10 -0.73 -11.77
N ALA A 684 10.92 -0.62 -12.39
CA ALA A 684 10.67 -1.13 -13.74
C ALA A 684 11.42 -0.33 -14.83
N ILE A 685 11.77 0.94 -14.57
CA ILE A 685 12.55 1.78 -15.49
C ILE A 685 14.02 1.35 -15.47
N ALA A 686 14.55 1.01 -14.29
CA ALA A 686 15.92 0.51 -14.14
C ALA A 686 16.14 -0.88 -14.77
N LEU A 687 15.10 -1.64 -15.08
CA LEU A 687 15.17 -2.96 -15.72
C LEU A 687 15.47 -2.85 -17.22
N THR A 688 16.66 -2.34 -17.54
CA THR A 688 17.18 -2.24 -18.91
C THR A 688 17.97 -3.50 -19.28
N PHE A 689 17.80 -3.97 -20.52
CA PHE A 689 18.47 -5.18 -20.99
C PHE A 689 19.76 -4.84 -21.72
N ASN A 690 20.86 -5.47 -21.30
CA ASN A 690 22.13 -5.45 -22.02
C ASN A 690 22.59 -6.89 -22.27
N GLY A 691 22.76 -7.27 -23.53
CA GLY A 691 23.11 -8.65 -23.89
C GLY A 691 22.02 -9.65 -23.51
N GLY A 692 20.75 -9.25 -23.53
CA GLY A 692 19.61 -10.10 -23.15
C GLY A 692 19.45 -10.30 -21.64
N ILE A 693 20.18 -9.56 -20.80
CA ILE A 693 20.13 -9.62 -19.34
C ILE A 693 19.72 -8.25 -18.79
N GLY A 694 18.67 -8.22 -17.95
CA GLY A 694 18.25 -7.04 -17.20
C GLY A 694 18.36 -7.28 -15.69
N SER A 695 18.69 -6.24 -14.92
CA SER A 695 18.73 -6.31 -13.45
C SER A 695 18.12 -5.08 -12.80
N THR A 696 17.45 -5.26 -11.67
CA THR A 696 16.84 -4.17 -10.88
C THR A 696 16.89 -4.48 -9.39
N SER A 697 16.80 -3.44 -8.55
CA SER A 697 16.59 -3.59 -7.11
C SER A 697 15.09 -3.79 -6.83
N ALA A 698 14.77 -4.74 -5.96
CA ALA A 698 13.42 -5.05 -5.53
C ALA A 698 13.35 -5.20 -4.01
N SER A 699 12.15 -5.06 -3.44
CA SER A 699 11.86 -5.33 -2.03
C SER A 699 10.45 -5.86 -1.88
N PHE A 700 10.25 -6.79 -0.95
CA PHE A 700 8.93 -7.31 -0.60
C PHE A 700 8.58 -6.87 0.81
N ASP A 701 7.46 -6.17 0.97
CA ASP A 701 7.11 -5.46 2.21
C ASP A 701 6.49 -6.34 3.31
N ASN A 702 6.32 -7.64 3.09
CA ASN A 702 5.65 -8.56 3.99
C ASN A 702 6.42 -9.88 4.18
N VAL A 703 5.84 -10.82 4.91
CA VAL A 703 6.42 -12.15 5.16
C VAL A 703 5.74 -13.23 4.34
N GLY A 704 6.44 -14.34 4.10
CA GLY A 704 5.91 -15.48 3.35
C GLY A 704 6.86 -15.98 2.27
N TYR A 705 6.34 -16.88 1.44
CA TYR A 705 7.05 -17.43 0.28
C TYR A 705 6.58 -16.71 -0.98
N LEU A 706 7.52 -16.29 -1.82
CA LEU A 706 7.25 -15.44 -2.97
C LEU A 706 7.55 -16.18 -4.27
N LYS A 707 6.54 -16.47 -5.09
CA LYS A 707 6.73 -16.90 -6.47
C LYS A 707 6.65 -15.69 -7.39
N LEU A 708 7.66 -15.50 -8.21
CA LEU A 708 7.69 -14.48 -9.25
C LEU A 708 7.38 -15.10 -10.60
N THR A 709 6.48 -14.46 -11.34
CA THR A 709 6.24 -14.75 -12.75
C THR A 709 6.67 -13.53 -13.57
N ALA A 710 7.65 -13.70 -14.45
CA ALA A 710 8.06 -12.71 -15.43
C ALA A 710 7.33 -12.96 -16.75
N ALA A 711 6.81 -11.90 -17.37
CA ALA A 711 6.19 -11.93 -18.69
C ALA A 711 6.52 -10.64 -19.48
N LEU A 712 6.31 -10.66 -20.79
CA LEU A 712 6.44 -9.49 -21.64
C LEU A 712 5.49 -8.37 -21.19
N ASP A 713 5.98 -7.13 -21.25
CA ASP A 713 5.28 -5.91 -20.84
C ASP A 713 5.23 -4.88 -21.97
N ASP A 714 4.07 -4.28 -22.18
CA ASP A 714 3.80 -3.26 -23.19
C ASP A 714 3.44 -1.89 -22.59
N GLY A 715 3.53 -1.75 -21.25
CA GLY A 715 3.16 -0.53 -20.54
C GLY A 715 1.68 -0.48 -20.12
N GLY A 716 0.91 -1.55 -20.37
CA GLY A 716 -0.45 -1.73 -19.89
C GLY A 716 -0.56 -2.32 -18.47
N SER A 717 -1.78 -2.34 -17.94
CA SER A 717 -2.07 -2.98 -16.64
C SER A 717 -2.02 -4.51 -16.72
N ALA A 718 -2.18 -5.11 -17.91
CA ALA A 718 -2.15 -6.55 -18.16
C ALA A 718 -0.89 -6.96 -18.96
N ALA A 719 -0.36 -8.16 -18.69
CA ALA A 719 0.69 -8.74 -19.52
C ALA A 719 0.11 -9.16 -20.89
N MET A 720 0.81 -8.86 -21.97
CA MET A 720 0.41 -9.23 -23.33
C MET A 720 1.30 -10.37 -23.88
N PRO A 721 0.74 -11.37 -24.58
CA PRO A 721 1.49 -12.54 -25.06
C PRO A 721 2.21 -12.32 -26.40
N TYR A 722 2.49 -11.07 -26.78
CA TYR A 722 2.93 -10.72 -28.13
C TYR A 722 4.34 -10.15 -28.13
N TYR A 723 5.13 -10.49 -29.14
CA TYR A 723 6.45 -9.91 -29.37
C TYR A 723 6.45 -9.15 -30.70
N LEU A 724 6.90 -7.89 -30.69
CA LEU A 724 6.87 -6.98 -31.85
C LEU A 724 5.49 -6.89 -32.54
N GLY A 725 4.41 -6.94 -31.75
CA GLY A 725 3.03 -6.83 -32.25
C GLY A 725 2.50 -8.08 -32.97
N VAL A 726 3.23 -9.19 -32.95
CA VAL A 726 2.79 -10.45 -33.59
C VAL A 726 2.08 -11.36 -32.58
N PRO A 727 0.78 -11.65 -32.79
CA PRO A 727 0.04 -12.59 -31.95
C PRO A 727 0.27 -14.03 -32.39
N LEU A 728 1.26 -14.68 -31.79
CA LEU A 728 1.47 -16.12 -31.93
C LEU A 728 1.35 -16.79 -30.57
N SER A 729 0.60 -17.90 -30.51
CA SER A 729 0.47 -18.69 -29.29
C SER A 729 1.83 -19.13 -28.73
N ALA A 730 2.81 -19.34 -29.61
CA ALA A 730 4.18 -19.67 -29.23
C ALA A 730 4.99 -18.48 -28.67
N PHE A 731 4.58 -17.22 -28.87
CA PHE A 731 5.31 -16.01 -28.42
C PHE A 731 4.98 -15.60 -26.96
N GLN A 732 4.39 -16.51 -26.19
CA GLN A 732 4.07 -16.35 -24.77
C GLN A 732 5.33 -16.50 -23.88
N THR A 733 6.36 -15.70 -24.15
CA THR A 733 7.61 -15.70 -23.40
C THR A 733 7.32 -15.38 -21.93
N SER A 734 7.56 -16.36 -21.06
CA SER A 734 7.35 -16.25 -19.62
C SER A 734 8.43 -16.98 -18.85
N GLY A 735 8.55 -16.66 -17.57
CA GLY A 735 9.46 -17.34 -16.65
C GLY A 735 8.89 -17.33 -15.25
N THR A 736 9.18 -18.37 -14.47
CA THR A 736 8.78 -18.42 -13.06
C THR A 736 9.99 -18.70 -12.19
N GLN A 737 9.98 -18.18 -10.96
CA GLN A 737 10.96 -18.53 -9.94
C GLN A 737 10.39 -18.37 -8.54
N PHE A 738 10.80 -19.26 -7.64
CA PHE A 738 10.51 -19.12 -6.21
C PHE A 738 11.63 -18.33 -5.53
N VAL A 739 11.30 -17.13 -5.09
CA VAL A 739 12.07 -16.41 -4.08
C VAL A 739 11.64 -16.99 -2.74
N SER A 740 12.61 -17.50 -1.98
CA SER A 740 12.40 -18.31 -0.78
C SER A 740 11.76 -17.50 0.38
N ARG A 741 11.96 -17.87 1.65
CA ARG A 741 11.13 -17.37 2.75
C ARG A 741 11.53 -15.97 3.20
N PHE A 742 10.57 -15.05 3.25
CA PHE A 742 10.69 -13.74 3.90
C PHE A 742 10.19 -13.81 5.34
N ILE A 743 10.96 -13.24 6.26
CA ILE A 743 10.67 -13.17 7.71
C ILE A 743 10.48 -11.71 8.16
N PRO A 744 9.88 -11.43 9.32
CA PRO A 744 9.80 -10.06 9.81
C PRO A 744 11.20 -9.44 9.94
N ASP A 745 11.29 -8.13 9.76
CA ASP A 745 12.55 -7.42 10.01
C ASP A 745 12.91 -7.51 11.49
N HIS A 746 11.93 -7.22 12.33
CA HIS A 746 12.11 -7.20 13.77
C HIS A 746 10.79 -7.33 14.54
N PHE A 747 10.92 -7.52 15.86
CA PHE A 747 9.78 -7.42 16.79
C PHE A 747 9.84 -6.15 17.61
N ASP A 748 8.68 -5.74 18.12
CA ASP A 748 8.57 -4.88 19.30
C ASP A 748 7.78 -5.63 20.37
N THR A 749 8.04 -5.36 21.63
CA THR A 749 7.19 -5.86 22.72
C THR A 749 6.52 -4.71 23.46
N ALA A 750 5.28 -4.95 23.87
CA ALA A 750 4.51 -4.02 24.69
C ALA A 750 3.75 -4.81 25.76
N LEU A 751 3.54 -4.20 26.93
CA LEU A 751 2.57 -4.76 27.88
C LEU A 751 1.16 -4.60 27.31
N MET A 752 0.30 -5.60 27.57
CA MET A 752 -1.08 -5.54 27.13
C MET A 752 -1.85 -4.48 27.92
N THR A 753 -2.76 -3.76 27.26
CA THR A 753 -3.67 -2.82 27.94
C THR A 753 -4.72 -3.56 28.76
N ALA A 754 -5.37 -2.87 29.71
CA ALA A 754 -6.45 -3.48 30.50
C ALA A 754 -7.57 -4.08 29.62
N ASP A 755 -7.91 -3.43 28.51
CA ASP A 755 -8.95 -3.92 27.58
C ASP A 755 -8.47 -5.10 26.73
N GLU A 756 -7.18 -5.17 26.40
CA GLU A 756 -6.58 -6.35 25.78
C GLU A 756 -6.54 -7.53 26.75
N ILE A 757 -6.19 -7.27 28.01
CA ILE A 757 -6.12 -8.30 29.06
C ILE A 757 -7.50 -8.89 29.35
N LYS A 758 -8.57 -8.07 29.44
CA LYS A 758 -9.94 -8.55 29.65
C LYS A 758 -10.41 -9.57 28.60
N LYS A 759 -9.78 -9.59 27.43
CA LYS A 759 -10.08 -10.57 26.37
C LYS A 759 -9.42 -11.93 26.59
N VAL A 760 -8.37 -12.01 27.42
CA VAL A 760 -7.56 -13.23 27.60
C VAL A 760 -7.47 -13.71 29.05
N ALA A 761 -7.79 -12.85 30.02
CA ALA A 761 -7.81 -13.18 31.45
C ALA A 761 -8.72 -12.22 32.25
N THR A 762 -9.01 -12.61 33.50
CA THR A 762 -9.85 -11.84 34.43
C THR A 762 -9.05 -10.95 35.39
N ASN A 763 -7.73 -11.12 35.47
CA ASN A 763 -6.80 -10.33 36.28
C ASN A 763 -6.03 -9.34 35.40
N THR A 764 -5.54 -8.25 35.97
CA THR A 764 -4.74 -7.24 35.26
C THR A 764 -3.35 -7.10 35.89
N HIS A 765 -2.47 -6.34 35.24
CA HIS A 765 -1.25 -5.85 35.89
C HIS A 765 -1.61 -4.94 37.07
N LEU A 766 -0.71 -4.88 38.06
CA LEU A 766 -0.81 -3.89 39.13
C LEU A 766 -0.26 -2.56 38.61
N SER A 767 -1.09 -1.52 38.63
CA SER A 767 -0.69 -0.18 38.16
C SER A 767 0.03 0.59 39.26
N CYS A 768 1.21 1.12 38.95
CA CYS A 768 1.94 1.98 39.87
C CYS A 768 1.27 3.35 40.06
N ALA A 769 0.48 3.81 39.09
CA ALA A 769 -0.27 5.07 39.21
C ALA A 769 -1.35 5.03 40.31
N SER A 770 -1.76 3.83 40.74
CA SER A 770 -2.76 3.64 41.79
C SER A 770 -2.16 3.54 43.20
N LEU A 771 -0.84 3.74 43.35
CA LEU A 771 -0.13 3.65 44.62
C LEU A 771 0.44 5.01 45.05
N GLY A 772 0.37 5.32 46.34
CA GLY A 772 1.06 6.48 46.92
C GLY A 772 2.58 6.33 46.91
N ASP A 773 3.30 7.44 46.88
CA ASP A 773 4.76 7.52 46.75
C ASP A 773 5.55 6.63 47.72
N SER A 774 5.10 6.49 48.97
CA SER A 774 5.81 5.74 50.02
C SER A 774 5.77 4.22 49.80
N ILE A 775 4.83 3.74 48.99
CA ILE A 775 4.69 2.32 48.67
C ILE A 775 4.92 2.04 47.19
N ASN A 776 5.04 3.02 46.31
CA ASN A 776 5.16 2.79 44.87
C ASN A 776 6.50 2.13 44.44
N PRO A 777 6.51 0.88 43.94
CA PRO A 777 7.75 0.18 43.57
C PRO A 777 8.38 0.72 42.27
N CYS A 778 7.60 1.32 41.37
CA CYS A 778 8.10 1.84 40.10
C CYS A 778 8.97 3.10 40.27
N LYS A 779 8.86 3.81 41.40
CA LYS A 779 9.68 4.99 41.71
C LYS A 779 11.18 4.64 41.85
N TYR A 780 11.50 3.40 42.16
CA TYR A 780 12.87 2.96 42.46
C TYR A 780 13.64 2.44 41.25
N THR A 781 12.95 2.15 40.14
CA THR A 781 13.54 1.42 39.02
C THR A 781 13.70 2.25 37.75
N GLY A 782 13.19 3.48 37.73
CA GLY A 782 13.42 4.46 36.65
C GLY A 782 12.75 4.14 35.31
N ALA A 783 11.99 3.04 35.21
CA ALA A 783 11.27 2.65 34.00
C ALA A 783 10.13 1.66 34.29
N GLY A 784 8.91 1.97 33.81
CA GLY A 784 7.72 1.11 33.89
C GLY A 784 6.60 1.67 34.76
N ASP A 785 5.35 1.54 34.32
CA ASP A 785 4.14 2.04 35.03
C ASP A 785 3.31 0.91 35.65
N THR A 786 3.76 -0.34 35.49
CA THR A 786 3.11 -1.51 36.06
C THR A 786 4.12 -2.41 36.72
N PHE A 787 3.65 -3.17 37.71
CA PHE A 787 4.45 -4.13 38.42
C PHE A 787 3.73 -5.45 38.65
N VAL A 788 4.51 -6.50 38.88
CA VAL A 788 4.06 -7.82 39.29
C VAL A 788 4.96 -8.36 40.40
N HIS A 789 4.45 -9.29 41.20
CA HIS A 789 5.29 -10.06 42.11
C HIS A 789 6.13 -11.06 41.32
N SER A 790 7.32 -11.38 41.82
CA SER A 790 8.07 -12.54 41.33
C SER A 790 7.21 -13.80 41.38
N ARG A 791 7.21 -14.59 40.30
CA ARG A 791 6.36 -15.76 40.00
C ARG A 791 4.89 -15.44 39.71
N GLN A 792 4.49 -14.17 39.70
CA GLN A 792 3.16 -13.78 39.24
C GLN A 792 3.15 -13.69 37.71
N ALA A 793 2.06 -14.16 37.11
CA ALA A 793 1.86 -14.06 35.68
C ALA A 793 1.72 -12.60 35.22
N PHE A 794 2.21 -12.30 34.02
CA PHE A 794 2.11 -10.98 33.37
C PHE A 794 1.64 -11.11 31.92
N PHE A 795 1.25 -9.98 31.34
CA PHE A 795 0.62 -9.87 30.03
C PHE A 795 1.45 -9.00 29.09
N VAL A 796 1.95 -9.62 28.03
CA VAL A 796 2.80 -9.00 27.02
C VAL A 796 2.29 -9.38 25.63
N LYS A 797 2.44 -8.47 24.67
CA LYS A 797 2.18 -8.69 23.25
C LYS A 797 3.44 -8.45 22.45
N VAL A 798 3.51 -9.06 21.27
CA VAL A 798 4.65 -8.96 20.34
C VAL A 798 4.16 -8.44 19.01
N LEU A 799 4.79 -7.40 18.48
CA LEU A 799 4.41 -6.79 17.21
C LEU A 799 5.49 -7.14 16.18
N ALA A 800 5.10 -7.69 15.04
CA ALA A 800 6.00 -8.05 13.95
C ALA A 800 6.01 -6.95 12.90
N TYR A 801 7.18 -6.42 12.56
CA TYR A 801 7.33 -5.27 11.67
C TYR A 801 8.21 -5.60 10.46
N ASN A 802 7.93 -4.93 9.35
CA ASN A 802 8.86 -4.82 8.23
C ASN A 802 9.85 -3.67 8.47
N ARG A 803 10.84 -3.56 7.59
CA ARG A 803 11.91 -2.56 7.68
C ARG A 803 11.42 -1.10 7.61
N ALA A 804 10.26 -0.86 7.01
CA ALA A 804 9.65 0.48 6.91
C ALA A 804 8.81 0.85 8.15
N GLY A 805 8.72 -0.02 9.16
CA GLY A 805 7.94 0.20 10.38
C GLY A 805 6.44 -0.09 10.23
N ALA A 806 6.03 -0.82 9.20
CA ALA A 806 4.66 -1.29 9.03
C ALA A 806 4.49 -2.74 9.50
N LEU A 807 3.28 -3.10 9.95
CA LEU A 807 3.02 -4.42 10.52
C LEU A 807 3.01 -5.56 9.48
N THR A 808 3.67 -6.62 9.90
CA THR A 808 3.65 -8.03 9.54
C THR A 808 2.34 -8.75 9.21
N THR A 809 1.46 -8.31 8.32
CA THR A 809 0.10 -8.91 8.22
C THR A 809 0.07 -10.41 7.87
N ASN A 810 1.07 -10.95 7.15
CA ASN A 810 1.15 -12.39 6.86
C ASN A 810 1.81 -13.23 7.97
N TYR A 811 2.30 -12.61 9.06
CA TYR A 811 3.04 -13.31 10.10
C TYR A 811 2.10 -14.06 11.06
N PHE A 812 1.56 -15.19 10.62
CA PHE A 812 0.66 -16.05 11.39
C PHE A 812 0.79 -17.52 10.98
N GLY A 813 0.09 -18.43 11.68
CA GLY A 813 0.07 -19.86 11.36
C GLY A 813 1.50 -20.44 11.38
N THR A 814 1.88 -21.14 10.31
CA THR A 814 3.22 -21.77 10.18
C THR A 814 4.34 -20.79 9.83
N LEU A 815 3.99 -19.56 9.41
CA LEU A 815 4.95 -18.47 9.19
C LEU A 815 5.36 -17.82 10.52
N ALA A 816 4.47 -17.81 11.51
CA ALA A 816 4.80 -17.36 12.86
C ALA A 816 5.57 -18.45 13.62
N LYS A 817 6.84 -18.17 13.95
CA LYS A 817 7.67 -19.08 14.75
C LYS A 817 7.38 -18.94 16.24
N VAL A 818 7.84 -19.92 17.02
CA VAL A 818 7.72 -19.87 18.48
C VAL A 818 8.57 -18.71 18.99
N ILE A 819 7.93 -17.75 19.67
CA ILE A 819 8.61 -16.58 20.25
C ILE A 819 8.93 -16.84 21.72
N GLY A 820 10.20 -16.70 22.09
CA GLY A 820 10.68 -16.64 23.47
C GLY A 820 10.65 -15.23 24.04
N ILE A 821 10.43 -15.14 25.35
CA ILE A 821 10.59 -13.91 26.13
C ILE A 821 11.78 -14.09 27.08
N THR A 822 12.70 -13.14 27.07
CA THR A 822 13.80 -13.06 28.03
C THR A 822 13.71 -11.74 28.80
N ALA A 823 14.04 -11.79 30.09
CA ALA A 823 14.03 -10.64 30.99
C ALA A 823 15.42 -9.98 31.05
N MET A 824 15.61 -8.89 30.31
CA MET A 824 16.88 -8.16 30.24
C MET A 824 16.97 -7.09 31.34
N SER A 825 18.17 -6.86 31.86
CA SER A 825 18.44 -5.82 32.87
C SER A 825 18.47 -4.40 32.31
N GLY A 826 18.60 -4.26 30.99
CA GLY A 826 18.59 -2.99 30.29
C GLY A 826 18.05 -3.14 28.88
N LYS A 827 17.37 -2.10 28.40
CA LYS A 827 16.85 -1.97 27.04
C LYS A 827 17.96 -2.20 26.00
N GLY A 828 17.78 -3.18 25.13
CA GLY A 828 18.78 -3.54 24.11
C GLY A 828 20.10 -4.12 24.66
N GLY A 829 20.20 -4.33 25.98
CA GLY A 829 21.39 -4.86 26.64
C GLY A 829 21.48 -6.39 26.55
N ASP A 830 22.62 -6.96 26.92
CA ASP A 830 22.87 -8.41 26.81
C ASP A 830 22.87 -9.16 28.13
N THR A 831 22.71 -8.46 29.25
CA THR A 831 22.69 -9.06 30.59
C THR A 831 21.26 -9.35 31.03
N PRO A 832 20.85 -10.62 31.20
CA PRO A 832 19.55 -10.96 31.78
C PRO A 832 19.53 -10.66 33.29
N VAL A 833 18.35 -10.34 33.82
CA VAL A 833 18.17 -10.14 35.29
C VAL A 833 18.30 -11.45 36.06
N ASN A 834 17.87 -12.55 35.44
CA ASN A 834 18.12 -13.91 35.92
C ASN A 834 18.49 -14.78 34.70
N ALA A 835 19.68 -15.35 34.70
CA ALA A 835 20.20 -16.16 33.60
C ALA A 835 19.72 -17.62 33.63
N ALA A 836 18.97 -18.04 34.66
CA ALA A 836 18.45 -19.39 34.75
C ALA A 836 17.46 -19.70 33.61
N SER A 837 17.48 -20.91 33.08
CA SER A 837 16.58 -21.34 32.01
C SER A 837 15.10 -21.36 32.42
N ASP A 838 14.82 -21.38 33.72
CA ASP A 838 13.49 -21.27 34.33
C ASP A 838 13.18 -19.85 34.83
N ALA A 839 13.97 -18.84 34.46
CA ALA A 839 13.73 -17.45 34.87
C ALA A 839 12.38 -16.92 34.35
N ILE A 840 11.98 -17.33 33.15
CA ILE A 840 10.64 -17.13 32.59
C ILE A 840 9.98 -18.50 32.46
N THR A 841 8.87 -18.69 33.15
CA THR A 841 8.04 -19.90 33.05
C THR A 841 6.70 -19.56 32.42
N TRP A 842 6.11 -20.53 31.74
CA TRP A 842 4.80 -20.39 31.10
C TRP A 842 3.76 -21.26 31.82
N SER A 843 2.55 -20.75 32.03
CA SER A 843 1.48 -21.44 32.77
C SER A 843 1.08 -22.80 32.16
N ARG A 844 1.36 -23.01 30.87
CA ARG A 844 1.14 -24.27 30.15
C ARG A 844 2.43 -24.97 29.71
N GLY A 845 3.57 -24.58 30.26
CA GLY A 845 4.88 -25.12 29.92
C GLY A 845 5.52 -24.49 28.68
N ASN A 846 6.83 -24.70 28.53
CA ASN A 846 7.66 -23.97 27.58
C ASN A 846 7.50 -24.42 26.11
N ASN A 847 6.91 -25.59 25.85
CA ASN A 847 6.75 -26.15 24.49
C ASN A 847 5.39 -25.83 23.86
N ALA A 848 4.48 -25.18 24.60
CA ALA A 848 3.18 -24.76 24.08
C ALA A 848 3.31 -23.50 23.23
N VAL A 849 2.36 -23.27 22.31
CA VAL A 849 2.26 -22.01 21.57
C VAL A 849 2.07 -20.87 22.56
N ARG A 850 2.84 -19.80 22.39
CA ARG A 850 2.92 -18.67 23.33
C ARG A 850 2.16 -17.46 22.83
N PHE A 851 2.31 -17.16 21.54
CA PHE A 851 1.66 -16.04 20.88
C PHE A 851 0.89 -16.52 19.65
N THR A 852 -0.32 -16.02 19.49
CA THR A 852 -1.15 -16.19 18.30
C THR A 852 -1.28 -14.86 17.58
N PHE A 853 -0.95 -14.85 16.29
CA PHE A 853 -1.13 -13.70 15.43
C PHE A 853 -2.43 -13.87 14.62
N PRO A 854 -3.35 -12.90 14.66
CA PRO A 854 -4.62 -12.98 13.97
C PRO A 854 -4.45 -12.78 12.45
N THR A 855 -5.33 -13.41 11.66
CA THR A 855 -5.31 -13.34 10.19
C THR A 855 -6.04 -12.11 9.64
N ASP A 856 -6.96 -11.53 10.43
CA ASP A 856 -7.78 -10.38 10.07
C ASP A 856 -8.20 -9.59 11.31
N THR A 857 -9.02 -8.56 11.10
CA THR A 857 -9.56 -7.71 12.17
C THR A 857 -10.93 -8.14 12.69
N SER A 858 -11.51 -9.24 12.20
CA SER A 858 -12.88 -9.68 12.55
C SER A 858 -13.02 -10.06 14.03
N THR A 859 -11.92 -10.44 14.66
CA THR A 859 -11.82 -10.75 16.09
C THR A 859 -11.54 -9.52 16.97
N GLY A 860 -11.50 -8.33 16.37
CA GLY A 860 -11.13 -7.09 17.07
C GLY A 860 -9.65 -7.04 17.47
N PHE A 861 -8.80 -7.81 16.77
CA PHE A 861 -7.34 -7.83 16.90
C PHE A 861 -6.68 -7.39 15.59
N VAL A 862 -5.43 -6.93 15.64
CA VAL A 862 -4.74 -6.37 14.47
C VAL A 862 -3.73 -7.39 13.94
N PRO A 863 -3.79 -7.78 12.65
CA PRO A 863 -2.78 -8.63 12.04
C PRO A 863 -1.36 -8.07 12.22
N GLY A 864 -0.38 -8.95 12.43
CA GLY A 864 0.98 -8.56 12.80
C GLY A 864 1.18 -8.26 14.29
N ILE A 865 0.12 -8.26 15.12
CA ILE A 865 0.23 -8.20 16.59
C ILE A 865 -0.10 -9.58 17.19
N GLY A 866 0.90 -10.21 17.78
CA GLY A 866 0.82 -11.48 18.49
C GLY A 866 0.36 -11.28 19.93
N LEU A 867 -0.74 -11.94 20.27
CA LEU A 867 -1.32 -11.94 21.62
C LEU A 867 -1.12 -13.29 22.29
N LEU A 868 -1.17 -13.31 23.63
CA LEU A 868 -1.00 -14.54 24.40
C LEU A 868 -2.04 -15.59 23.98
N THR A 869 -1.56 -16.78 23.61
CA THR A 869 -2.39 -17.84 23.02
C THR A 869 -3.40 -18.39 24.02
N ILE A 870 -4.65 -18.47 23.57
CA ILE A 870 -5.70 -19.29 24.19
C ILE A 870 -5.83 -20.57 23.34
N PRO A 871 -5.46 -21.75 23.86
CA PRO A 871 -5.43 -22.98 23.05
C PRO A 871 -6.79 -23.42 22.50
N ALA A 872 -7.87 -23.19 23.25
CA ALA A 872 -9.23 -23.53 22.85
C ALA A 872 -10.25 -22.53 23.45
N PRO A 873 -11.41 -22.32 22.81
CA PRO A 873 -12.48 -21.52 23.43
C PRO A 873 -12.86 -22.08 24.81
N GLY A 874 -12.79 -21.25 25.85
CA GLY A 874 -13.03 -21.65 27.25
C GLY A 874 -11.77 -21.95 28.07
N ASP A 875 -10.60 -22.03 27.43
CA ASP A 875 -9.32 -22.21 28.11
C ASP A 875 -8.77 -20.89 28.69
N SER A 876 -7.89 -21.00 29.71
CA SER A 876 -7.05 -19.88 30.14
C SER A 876 -5.84 -19.69 29.22
N ALA A 877 -5.46 -18.44 28.98
CA ALA A 877 -4.29 -18.09 28.19
C ALA A 877 -2.99 -18.70 28.75
N ASN A 878 -2.03 -18.97 27.86
CA ASN A 878 -0.67 -19.36 28.24
C ASN A 878 0.11 -18.12 28.69
N LEU A 879 0.28 -17.93 30.00
CA LEU A 879 0.82 -16.71 30.58
C LEU A 879 2.28 -16.89 31.01
N PRO A 880 3.17 -15.94 30.71
CA PRO A 880 4.52 -15.92 31.24
C PRO A 880 4.55 -15.40 32.69
N ALA A 881 5.49 -15.89 33.49
CA ALA A 881 5.80 -15.41 34.83
C ALA A 881 7.32 -15.34 35.01
N PHE A 882 7.82 -14.28 35.64
CA PHE A 882 9.25 -14.08 35.90
C PHE A 882 9.61 -14.41 37.34
N LYS A 883 10.73 -15.10 37.54
CA LYS A 883 11.26 -15.48 38.86
C LYS A 883 12.64 -14.85 39.08
N PHE A 884 12.80 -14.14 40.21
CA PHE A 884 14.13 -13.71 40.66
C PHE A 884 15.03 -14.91 41.02
N ALA A 885 16.34 -14.74 40.86
CA ALA A 885 17.32 -15.75 41.27
C ALA A 885 17.31 -16.03 42.78
N GLN A 886 17.01 -14.99 43.58
CA GLN A 886 16.79 -15.05 45.03
C GLN A 886 15.55 -14.22 45.34
N ALA A 887 14.74 -14.65 46.31
CA ALA A 887 13.56 -13.92 46.77
C ALA A 887 13.24 -14.34 48.21
N TYR A 888 12.26 -13.68 48.83
CA TYR A 888 11.77 -14.09 50.14
C TYR A 888 11.31 -15.57 50.09
N PRO A 889 11.63 -16.41 51.11
CA PRO A 889 12.20 -16.07 52.41
C PRO A 889 13.75 -16.00 52.47
N ASP A 890 14.45 -16.39 51.40
CA ASP A 890 15.90 -16.52 51.42
C ASP A 890 16.62 -15.17 51.36
N LYS A 891 16.02 -14.20 50.67
CA LYS A 891 16.55 -12.85 50.56
C LYS A 891 15.50 -11.80 50.22
N ASP A 892 15.62 -10.65 50.86
CA ASP A 892 14.86 -9.46 50.52
C ASP A 892 15.49 -8.79 49.30
N VAL A 893 14.76 -8.79 48.18
CA VAL A 893 15.23 -8.23 46.90
C VAL A 893 14.44 -6.96 46.58
N LEU A 894 15.19 -5.88 46.29
CA LEU A 894 14.62 -4.61 45.86
C LEU A 894 13.91 -4.75 44.51
N PRO A 895 12.91 -3.89 44.22
CA PRO A 895 12.27 -3.87 42.91
C PRO A 895 13.30 -3.73 41.78
N ALA A 896 13.06 -4.44 40.68
CA ALA A 896 13.87 -4.34 39.46
C ALA A 896 12.99 -4.18 38.24
N THR A 897 13.38 -3.32 37.30
CA THR A 897 12.76 -3.29 35.96
C THR A 897 13.41 -4.34 35.09
N ILE A 898 12.58 -5.20 34.51
CA ILE A 898 12.98 -6.12 33.44
C ILE A 898 12.50 -5.57 32.11
N TYR A 899 13.32 -5.70 31.06
CA TYR A 899 12.95 -5.39 29.68
C TYR A 899 12.65 -6.70 28.95
N LEU A 900 11.42 -6.85 28.47
CA LEU A 900 10.93 -8.09 27.89
C LEU A 900 11.35 -8.21 26.42
N ARG A 901 12.41 -8.98 26.16
CA ARG A 901 12.90 -9.24 24.80
C ARG A 901 12.15 -10.40 24.16
N ALA A 902 11.44 -10.14 23.07
CA ALA A 902 10.97 -11.17 22.15
C ALA A 902 12.10 -11.60 21.20
N THR A 903 12.27 -12.92 21.03
CA THR A 903 13.12 -13.53 19.99
C THR A 903 12.47 -14.81 19.48
N ASP A 904 12.39 -15.01 18.18
CA ASP A 904 11.88 -16.26 17.59
C ASP A 904 12.99 -17.24 17.18
N GLU A 905 12.59 -18.40 16.68
CA GLU A 905 13.50 -19.46 16.19
C GLU A 905 14.25 -19.09 14.91
N ASP A 906 13.77 -18.10 14.15
CA ASP A 906 14.44 -17.56 12.97
C ASP A 906 15.46 -16.44 13.31
N GLY A 907 15.59 -16.10 14.60
CA GLY A 907 16.49 -15.05 15.09
C GLY A 907 15.94 -13.63 14.88
N VAL A 908 14.65 -13.46 14.58
CA VAL A 908 13.99 -12.15 14.63
C VAL A 908 13.85 -11.75 16.09
N SER A 909 14.29 -10.53 16.42
CA SER A 909 14.32 -10.05 17.80
C SER A 909 13.79 -8.64 17.93
N SER A 910 13.40 -8.31 19.16
CA SER A 910 13.14 -6.92 19.60
C SER A 910 14.41 -6.14 19.92
N LYS A 911 15.54 -6.83 20.04
CA LYS A 911 16.86 -6.19 20.07
C LYS A 911 17.19 -5.60 18.69
N ARG A 912 17.48 -4.30 18.66
CA ARG A 912 18.06 -3.63 17.49
C ARG A 912 19.58 -3.56 17.60
N THR A 913 20.23 -3.34 16.45
CA THR A 913 21.69 -3.14 16.38
C THR A 913 22.14 -1.98 17.27
N VAL A 914 21.35 -0.90 17.30
CA VAL A 914 21.52 0.21 18.25
C VAL A 914 20.60 -0.06 19.45
N ALA A 915 21.19 -0.25 20.63
CA ALA A 915 20.43 -0.63 21.83
C ALA A 915 19.29 0.34 22.17
N ALA A 916 19.51 1.65 21.98
CA ALA A 916 18.52 2.69 22.22
C ALA A 916 17.25 2.56 21.35
N ASP A 917 17.39 1.98 20.15
CA ASP A 917 16.30 1.78 19.17
C ASP A 917 15.52 0.49 19.43
N SER A 918 15.99 -0.38 20.34
CA SER A 918 15.25 -1.58 20.72
C SER A 918 13.88 -1.20 21.28
N VAL A 919 12.85 -2.04 21.13
CA VAL A 919 11.55 -1.77 21.73
C VAL A 919 11.17 -2.98 22.56
N GLU A 920 11.55 -2.90 23.84
CA GLU A 920 11.38 -3.97 24.81
C GLU A 920 10.55 -3.43 25.98
N ALA A 921 9.40 -4.04 26.23
CA ALA A 921 8.44 -3.61 27.25
C ALA A 921 9.08 -3.64 28.65
N PRO A 922 9.10 -2.50 29.38
CA PRO A 922 9.57 -2.47 30.76
C PRO A 922 8.48 -2.98 31.71
N LEU A 923 8.83 -3.92 32.59
CA LEU A 923 7.97 -4.45 33.64
C LEU A 923 8.71 -4.41 34.97
N VAL A 924 8.11 -3.81 36.00
CA VAL A 924 8.70 -3.81 37.35
C VAL A 924 8.33 -5.13 38.05
N VAL A 925 9.32 -5.77 38.66
CA VAL A 925 9.13 -6.99 39.44
C VAL A 925 9.50 -6.72 40.88
N VAL A 926 8.66 -7.16 41.82
CA VAL A 926 8.90 -7.01 43.27
C VAL A 926 9.02 -8.37 43.96
N SER A 927 9.79 -8.42 45.04
CA SER A 927 9.82 -9.57 45.95
C SER A 927 8.69 -9.46 46.96
N GLY A 928 7.62 -10.23 46.76
CA GLY A 928 6.41 -10.25 47.60
C GLY A 928 6.46 -11.25 48.75
N ARG A 929 5.61 -11.03 49.76
CA ARG A 929 5.28 -12.00 50.81
C ARG A 929 3.84 -11.84 51.30
N LEU A 930 3.26 -12.90 51.86
CA LEU A 930 1.99 -12.87 52.56
C LEU A 930 2.24 -12.84 54.06
N MET A 931 2.06 -11.68 54.69
CA MET A 931 2.21 -11.53 56.13
C MET A 931 1.02 -12.18 56.84
N VAL A 932 1.27 -13.20 57.66
CA VAL A 932 0.29 -13.79 58.58
C VAL A 932 0.33 -12.98 59.87
N ALA A 933 -0.77 -12.31 60.21
CA ALA A 933 -0.86 -11.47 61.40
C ALA A 933 -0.94 -12.33 62.66
N ASN A 934 -0.36 -11.86 63.77
CA ASN A 934 -0.55 -12.50 65.07
C ASN A 934 -2.01 -12.29 65.54
N GLY A 935 -2.68 -13.35 65.95
CA GLY A 935 -4.03 -13.28 66.52
C GLY A 935 -4.11 -13.65 68.00
N TYR A 936 -5.04 -13.03 68.72
CA TYR A 936 -5.45 -13.45 70.06
C TYR A 936 -6.96 -13.67 70.10
N GLY A 937 -7.39 -14.86 70.52
CA GLY A 937 -8.79 -15.29 70.50
C GLY A 937 -9.25 -15.99 71.77
N SER A 938 -10.57 -16.17 71.88
CA SER A 938 -11.18 -16.98 72.92
C SER A 938 -10.76 -18.45 72.81
N PRO A 939 -10.56 -19.17 73.93
CA PRO A 939 -10.24 -20.60 73.90
C PRO A 939 -11.41 -21.50 73.46
N ARG A 940 -12.59 -20.92 73.16
CA ARG A 940 -13.81 -21.66 72.79
C ARG A 940 -14.42 -21.25 71.45
N SER A 941 -13.84 -20.29 70.75
CA SER A 941 -14.41 -19.75 69.50
C SER A 941 -13.36 -19.77 68.40
N ALA A 942 -13.81 -19.86 67.15
CA ALA A 942 -12.91 -19.78 66.01
C ALA A 942 -12.17 -18.44 65.99
N LEU A 943 -10.86 -18.48 65.71
CA LEU A 943 -9.99 -17.30 65.68
C LEU A 943 -9.89 -16.77 64.24
N PRO A 944 -10.25 -15.49 64.00
CA PRO A 944 -9.95 -14.82 62.75
C PRO A 944 -8.45 -14.57 62.57
N VAL A 945 -7.84 -15.21 61.57
CA VAL A 945 -6.47 -14.90 61.14
C VAL A 945 -6.51 -14.04 59.90
N ASN A 946 -5.94 -12.83 60.01
CA ASN A 946 -5.81 -11.92 58.89
C ASN A 946 -4.46 -12.15 58.21
N VAL A 947 -4.47 -12.10 56.88
CA VAL A 947 -3.25 -12.12 56.07
C VAL A 947 -3.18 -10.88 55.20
N THR A 948 -1.97 -10.40 54.97
CA THR A 948 -1.74 -9.12 54.30
C THR A 948 -0.60 -9.25 53.29
N ALA A 949 -0.87 -8.96 52.02
CA ALA A 949 0.14 -8.99 50.98
C ALA A 949 1.11 -7.80 51.14
N GLN A 950 2.41 -8.08 51.09
CA GLN A 950 3.47 -7.09 51.21
C GLN A 950 4.51 -7.29 50.11
N TYR A 951 5.34 -6.27 49.85
CA TYR A 951 6.58 -6.40 49.08
C TYR A 951 7.68 -5.54 49.68
N TYR A 952 8.92 -5.88 49.34
CA TYR A 952 10.11 -5.23 49.89
C TYR A 952 10.51 -3.97 49.09
N LEU A 953 10.73 -2.87 49.80
CA LEU A 953 11.28 -1.59 49.31
C LEU A 953 12.52 -1.21 50.14
N PRO A 954 13.26 -0.14 49.77
CA PRO A 954 14.41 0.31 50.58
C PRO A 954 14.08 0.61 52.05
N ALA A 955 12.83 1.01 52.35
CA ALA A 955 12.35 1.26 53.71
C ALA A 955 11.86 -0.01 54.45
N GLY A 956 11.95 -1.18 53.81
CA GLY A 956 11.44 -2.45 54.32
C GLY A 956 10.15 -2.91 53.63
N TYR A 957 9.43 -3.81 54.30
CA TYR A 957 8.18 -4.36 53.77
C TYR A 957 7.02 -3.37 53.88
N VAL A 958 6.33 -3.16 52.77
CA VAL A 958 5.15 -2.29 52.68
C VAL A 958 3.92 -3.08 52.24
N PHE A 959 2.74 -2.60 52.64
CA PHE A 959 1.46 -3.18 52.25
C PHE A 959 1.18 -3.00 50.75
N ASN A 960 0.67 -4.04 50.09
CA ASN A 960 0.23 -3.99 48.70
C ASN A 960 -1.31 -3.95 48.61
N PRO A 961 -1.95 -2.76 48.52
CA PRO A 961 -3.39 -2.66 48.42
C PRO A 961 -3.96 -3.14 47.08
N LEU A 962 -3.13 -3.43 46.07
CA LEU A 962 -3.55 -3.88 44.74
C LEU A 962 -3.41 -5.40 44.57
N ALA A 963 -2.70 -6.08 45.48
CA ALA A 963 -2.50 -7.51 45.39
C ALA A 963 -3.83 -8.25 45.46
N SER A 964 -4.09 -9.08 44.45
CA SER A 964 -5.23 -9.99 44.42
C SER A 964 -4.77 -11.36 43.98
N GLY A 965 -5.33 -12.40 44.57
CA GLY A 965 -4.98 -13.78 44.26
C GLY A 965 -5.72 -14.78 45.13
N SER A 966 -5.79 -16.01 44.64
CA SER A 966 -6.38 -17.13 45.37
C SER A 966 -5.31 -18.18 45.64
N GLY A 967 -5.45 -18.88 46.76
CA GLY A 967 -4.66 -20.07 47.06
C GLY A 967 -4.81 -21.12 45.96
N ILE A 968 -3.73 -21.85 45.69
CA ILE A 968 -3.73 -22.95 44.71
C ILE A 968 -4.58 -24.15 45.16
N ASP A 969 -4.95 -24.21 46.45
CA ASP A 969 -5.84 -25.22 47.04
C ASP A 969 -6.49 -24.67 48.34
N LYS A 970 -7.14 -25.55 49.10
CA LYS A 970 -7.68 -25.26 50.43
C LYS A 970 -6.58 -24.86 51.40
N VAL A 971 -6.89 -23.87 52.23
CA VAL A 971 -5.96 -23.33 53.24
C VAL A 971 -5.49 -24.44 54.18
N SER A 972 -6.40 -25.34 54.56
CA SER A 972 -6.14 -26.47 55.48
C SER A 972 -5.06 -27.43 55.01
N SER A 973 -4.86 -27.57 53.69
CA SER A 973 -3.76 -28.38 53.13
C SER A 973 -2.39 -27.70 53.24
N TYR A 974 -2.35 -26.41 53.55
CA TYR A 974 -1.16 -25.57 53.56
C TYR A 974 -0.88 -24.96 54.94
N ILE A 975 -1.59 -25.31 56.01
CA ILE A 975 -1.26 -24.81 57.35
C ILE A 975 -0.16 -25.65 57.97
N LYS A 976 1.03 -25.05 58.11
CA LYS A 976 2.14 -25.61 58.88
C LYS A 976 2.21 -24.96 60.26
N PHE A 977 2.00 -25.77 61.29
CA PHE A 977 2.14 -25.35 62.68
C PHE A 977 3.57 -25.55 63.21
N SER A 978 4.04 -24.62 64.04
CA SER A 978 5.35 -24.69 64.70
C SER A 978 5.32 -23.95 66.05
N ASN A 979 6.38 -24.10 66.86
CA ASN A 979 6.55 -23.38 68.13
C ASN A 979 5.35 -23.44 69.10
N CYS A 980 4.65 -24.57 69.16
CA CYS A 980 3.47 -24.75 70.01
C CYS A 980 3.78 -24.69 71.51
N GLN A 981 3.04 -23.87 72.28
CA GLN A 981 3.27 -23.64 73.71
C GLN A 981 2.06 -24.05 74.59
N LYS A 982 2.36 -24.55 75.81
CA LYS A 982 1.44 -24.85 76.93
C LYS A 982 0.31 -25.87 76.64
N LYS A 983 0.68 -27.15 76.52
CA LYS A 983 -0.20 -28.34 76.47
C LYS A 983 -1.43 -28.18 75.57
N VAL A 984 -1.13 -27.92 74.31
CA VAL A 984 -1.84 -28.54 73.20
C VAL A 984 -1.39 -30.01 73.16
N SER A 985 -2.31 -30.97 73.08
CA SER A 985 -2.09 -32.38 73.50
C SER A 985 -0.79 -33.01 72.97
N THR A 986 0.09 -33.42 73.91
CA THR A 986 1.25 -34.33 73.77
C THR A 986 1.96 -34.36 72.41
N ASP A 987 3.12 -33.68 72.37
CA ASP A 987 4.25 -33.80 71.43
C ASP A 987 4.08 -33.39 69.96
N SER A 988 2.91 -32.88 69.56
CA SER A 988 2.75 -32.28 68.23
C SER A 988 1.73 -31.14 68.26
N CYS A 989 1.93 -30.12 67.43
CA CYS A 989 0.93 -29.08 67.21
C CYS A 989 -0.41 -29.71 66.79
N PRO A 990 -1.57 -29.18 67.25
CA PRO A 990 -2.85 -29.89 67.18
C PRO A 990 -3.29 -30.15 65.74
N SER A 991 -3.71 -31.39 65.45
CA SER A 991 -4.47 -31.75 64.25
C SER A 991 -5.91 -31.18 64.22
N ALA A 992 -6.35 -30.54 65.32
CA ALA A 992 -7.72 -30.03 65.51
C ALA A 992 -7.91 -28.54 65.15
N LEU A 993 -6.86 -27.83 64.72
CA LEU A 993 -6.96 -26.47 64.20
C LEU A 993 -7.28 -26.54 62.69
N THR A 994 -8.51 -26.85 62.35
CA THR A 994 -8.97 -26.86 60.95
C THR A 994 -9.62 -25.52 60.63
N ASP A 995 -9.35 -24.97 59.44
CA ASP A 995 -10.18 -23.90 58.91
C ASP A 995 -11.50 -24.45 58.34
N SER A 996 -12.47 -23.55 58.16
CA SER A 996 -13.73 -23.83 57.48
C SER A 996 -13.79 -23.23 56.06
N ASN A 997 -12.67 -22.75 55.52
CA ASN A 997 -12.64 -22.00 54.26
C ASN A 997 -12.15 -22.86 53.10
N ALA A 998 -12.92 -22.88 52.02
CA ALA A 998 -12.60 -23.71 50.86
C ALA A 998 -11.33 -23.24 50.12
N VAL A 999 -11.04 -21.95 50.02
CA VAL A 999 -9.82 -21.37 49.38
C VAL A 999 -9.55 -19.99 50.00
N LEU A 1000 -8.29 -19.65 50.31
CA LEU A 1000 -7.93 -18.29 50.72
C LEU A 1000 -7.97 -17.36 49.51
N THR A 1001 -8.80 -16.33 49.57
CA THR A 1001 -8.81 -15.25 48.58
C THR A 1001 -8.24 -13.98 49.22
N VAL A 1002 -7.26 -13.38 48.55
CA VAL A 1002 -6.73 -12.06 48.85
C VAL A 1002 -7.36 -11.08 47.87
N THR A 1003 -8.02 -10.06 48.41
CA THR A 1003 -8.62 -8.96 47.63
C THR A 1003 -8.16 -7.65 48.24
N ASN A 1004 -7.70 -6.73 47.40
CA ASN A 1004 -7.13 -5.45 47.84
C ASN A 1004 -6.02 -5.62 48.89
N GLY A 1005 -5.19 -6.65 48.74
CA GLY A 1005 -4.08 -6.98 49.63
C GLY A 1005 -4.44 -7.67 50.92
N ILE A 1006 -5.72 -7.86 51.23
CA ILE A 1006 -6.16 -8.45 52.50
C ILE A 1006 -6.88 -9.77 52.23
N GLY A 1007 -6.52 -10.79 53.01
CA GLY A 1007 -7.23 -12.06 53.07
C GLY A 1007 -7.52 -12.41 54.53
N LYS A 1008 -8.45 -13.33 54.75
CA LYS A 1008 -8.79 -13.79 56.08
C LYS A 1008 -9.20 -15.25 56.05
N PHE A 1009 -8.77 -16.01 57.06
CA PHE A 1009 -9.30 -17.34 57.31
C PHE A 1009 -9.61 -17.59 58.78
N MET A 1010 -10.44 -18.59 59.05
CA MET A 1010 -10.80 -18.99 60.42
C MET A 1010 -9.92 -20.15 60.86
N LEU A 1011 -9.48 -20.13 62.10
CA LEU A 1011 -8.94 -21.33 62.77
C LEU A 1011 -9.95 -21.83 63.79
N ALA A 1012 -10.26 -23.13 63.77
CA ALA A 1012 -11.05 -23.76 64.84
C ALA A 1012 -10.39 -23.55 66.21
N ALA A 1013 -11.19 -23.56 67.27
CA ALA A 1013 -10.64 -23.51 68.63
C ALA A 1013 -9.99 -24.87 68.97
N PRO A 1014 -8.80 -24.90 69.61
CA PRO A 1014 -8.21 -26.14 70.08
C PRO A 1014 -9.01 -26.69 71.26
N VAL A 1015 -9.63 -27.87 71.12
CA VAL A 1015 -10.43 -28.51 72.17
C VAL A 1015 -9.74 -29.82 72.63
N PRO A 1016 -9.61 -30.11 73.94
CA PRO A 1016 -9.93 -29.29 75.12
C PRO A 1016 -8.67 -28.58 75.66
N VAL A 1017 -8.68 -27.24 75.76
CA VAL A 1017 -7.59 -26.47 76.41
C VAL A 1017 -8.06 -25.74 77.68
N THR A 1018 -7.28 -25.84 78.75
CA THR A 1018 -7.47 -25.14 80.03
C THR A 1018 -6.33 -24.12 80.24
N GLY A 1019 -6.45 -22.94 79.62
CA GLY A 1019 -5.46 -21.87 79.78
C GLY A 1019 -5.19 -21.10 78.49
N VAL A 1020 -4.04 -20.40 78.45
CA VAL A 1020 -3.54 -19.70 77.26
C VAL A 1020 -2.63 -20.64 76.48
N VAL A 1021 -2.98 -20.95 75.24
CA VAL A 1021 -2.16 -21.74 74.30
C VAL A 1021 -1.75 -20.89 73.11
N SER A 1022 -0.58 -21.13 72.53
CA SER A 1022 -0.14 -20.42 71.32
C SER A 1022 0.57 -21.33 70.34
N THR A 1023 0.45 -21.05 69.04
CA THR A 1023 1.13 -21.76 67.95
C THR A 1023 1.55 -20.76 66.87
N ASP A 1024 2.65 -21.02 66.19
CA ASP A 1024 3.06 -20.24 65.03
C ASP A 1024 2.58 -20.93 63.75
N ILE A 1025 2.02 -20.17 62.82
CA ILE A 1025 1.41 -20.65 61.58
C ILE A 1025 2.10 -20.06 60.37
N ARG A 1026 2.40 -20.91 59.40
CA ARG A 1026 2.83 -20.55 58.05
C ARG A 1026 1.95 -21.27 57.02
N LEU A 1027 1.68 -20.61 55.89
CA LEU A 1027 0.84 -21.12 54.80
C LEU A 1027 1.71 -21.80 53.71
N ILE A 1028 2.22 -22.99 54.01
CA ILE A 1028 3.11 -23.80 53.18
C ILE A 1028 2.75 -25.29 53.33
N ASP A 1029 2.76 -26.04 52.22
CA ASP A 1029 2.49 -27.49 52.26
C ASP A 1029 3.69 -28.30 52.79
N THR A 1030 3.54 -29.63 52.82
CA THR A 1030 4.60 -30.56 53.24
C THR A 1030 5.77 -30.66 52.25
N SER A 1031 5.57 -30.24 51.00
CA SER A 1031 6.58 -30.23 49.94
C SER A 1031 7.37 -28.91 49.90
N GLY A 1032 6.98 -27.92 50.70
CA GLY A 1032 7.61 -26.60 50.75
C GLY A 1032 7.05 -25.59 49.74
N VAL A 1033 5.87 -25.83 49.17
CA VAL A 1033 5.18 -24.92 48.25
C VAL A 1033 4.25 -24.00 49.05
N ASP A 1034 4.42 -22.69 48.89
CA ASP A 1034 3.52 -21.71 49.50
C ASP A 1034 2.14 -21.70 48.83
N LEU A 1035 1.10 -21.49 49.64
CA LEU A 1035 -0.30 -21.50 49.19
C LEU A 1035 -0.58 -20.53 48.03
N ILE A 1036 0.09 -19.38 48.03
CA ILE A 1036 0.10 -18.43 46.90
C ILE A 1036 1.56 -18.31 46.44
N PRO A 1037 1.97 -18.97 45.34
CA PRO A 1037 3.39 -19.10 44.96
C PRO A 1037 4.16 -17.79 44.77
N PHE A 1038 3.46 -16.71 44.40
CA PHE A 1038 4.02 -15.36 44.22
C PHE A 1038 3.97 -14.50 45.49
N LEU A 1039 3.35 -15.00 46.57
CA LEU A 1039 3.33 -14.39 47.90
C LEU A 1039 3.66 -15.44 48.97
N PRO A 1040 4.94 -15.85 49.11
CA PRO A 1040 5.34 -16.78 50.15
C PRO A 1040 4.98 -16.26 51.54
N SER A 1041 4.53 -17.13 52.45
CA SER A 1041 3.94 -16.70 53.71
C SER A 1041 4.97 -16.47 54.82
N THR A 1042 4.70 -15.50 55.71
CA THR A 1042 5.42 -15.36 56.99
C THR A 1042 4.87 -16.32 58.03
N SER A 1043 5.58 -16.42 59.15
CA SER A 1043 5.07 -17.08 60.35
C SER A 1043 4.32 -16.06 61.23
N GLY A 1044 3.08 -16.36 61.63
CA GLY A 1044 2.27 -15.55 62.56
C GLY A 1044 1.90 -16.37 63.80
N ARG A 1045 1.91 -15.74 64.99
CA ARG A 1045 1.59 -16.39 66.26
C ARG A 1045 0.11 -16.24 66.63
N GLU A 1046 -0.58 -17.37 66.71
CA GLU A 1046 -1.98 -17.47 67.10
C GLU A 1046 -2.12 -17.92 68.54
N THR A 1047 -2.77 -17.11 69.37
CA THR A 1047 -2.93 -17.34 70.81
C THR A 1047 -4.41 -17.48 71.17
N PHE A 1048 -4.76 -18.54 71.91
CA PHE A 1048 -6.12 -18.78 72.39
C PHE A 1048 -6.13 -18.72 73.92
N GLY A 1049 -6.87 -17.77 74.51
CA GLY A 1049 -6.88 -17.54 75.96
C GLY A 1049 -7.91 -16.50 76.45
N LEU A 1050 -8.09 -16.39 77.78
CA LEU A 1050 -9.00 -15.42 78.41
C LEU A 1050 -8.28 -14.08 78.65
N TYR A 1051 -8.75 -12.99 78.04
CA TYR A 1051 -8.22 -11.64 78.25
C TYR A 1051 -8.60 -11.12 79.65
N ARG A 1052 -7.63 -10.72 80.49
CA ARG A 1052 -7.91 -10.07 81.79
C ARG A 1052 -7.88 -8.55 81.60
N SER A 1053 -9.02 -7.88 81.79
CA SER A 1053 -9.08 -6.41 81.80
C SER A 1053 -8.36 -5.85 83.05
N GLY A 1054 -7.33 -5.03 82.83
CA GLY A 1054 -6.60 -4.26 83.84
C GLY A 1054 -6.03 -2.98 83.21
N PRO A 1055 -5.71 -1.93 83.99
CA PRO A 1055 -5.47 -0.60 83.45
C PRO A 1055 -4.22 -0.56 82.56
N VAL A 1056 -4.37 0.09 81.40
CA VAL A 1056 -3.34 0.24 80.38
C VAL A 1056 -2.18 1.07 80.93
N ILE A 1057 -1.04 0.44 81.16
CA ILE A 1057 0.25 1.12 81.33
C ILE A 1057 1.20 0.49 80.31
N TYR A 1058 1.61 1.31 79.34
CA TYR A 1058 2.43 1.07 78.13
C TYR A 1058 1.70 0.70 76.83
N THR A 1059 1.40 1.73 76.05
CA THR A 1059 0.99 1.74 74.62
C THR A 1059 2.16 1.46 73.66
N ARG A 1060 3.01 0.47 73.95
CA ARG A 1060 4.12 0.09 73.06
C ARG A 1060 4.07 -1.38 72.64
N GLU A 1061 2.88 -1.92 72.37
CA GLU A 1061 2.73 -3.28 71.81
C GLU A 1061 1.35 -3.52 71.18
N VAL A 1062 0.72 -2.48 70.63
CA VAL A 1062 -0.46 -2.62 69.76
C VAL A 1062 -0.25 -1.73 68.54
N PHE A 1063 0.62 -2.17 67.62
CA PHE A 1063 0.59 -1.87 66.18
C PHE A 1063 1.42 -2.91 65.44
#